data_AF-A0A8T2ASK4-F1
#
_entry.id   AF-A0A8T2ASK4-F1
#
_cell.length_a   1.000
_cell.length_b   1.000
_cell.length_c   1.000
_cell.angle_alpha   90.00
_cell.angle_beta   90.00
_cell.angle_gamma   90.00
#
_symmetry.space_group_name_H-M   'P 1'
#
loop_
_entity.id
_entity.type
_entity.pdbx_description
1 polymer ?
#
loop_
_entity_poly.entity_id
_entity_poly.type
_entity_poly.pdbx_seq_one_letter_code
_entity_poly.pdbx_strand_id
1 'polypeptide(L)'
;MLGFSNGSGGGGVGAEDSAQVQATMRAIELACSYIQINSNPVAAEATILSLHQSPQPYKACRYILENSQVANARFQAAAAIREAAIREWSFLATDDKGGLINFCLGYVMQHANSSEVYVLSKVSSVAAQLMKRGWLEFTPAEKEVFFYQINQAILGSRGLDVQFIGVNFLESLVSEFSPSSSSAMGLPREFHENCRKSLEQNFLKTFYQWAQDAALSVTNKIIESHSSVPEVKVCNATLRLMHQILNWEFRYSKGGTRASINVFSDGIRPDNALSRKTECVIVQPGASWCDVLLSSSHVGWLINLYSSVRQKFDLEGYWLDCPVAVSARKLIVQLCSLAGEISPSDNGQMQEQHLLLLLSGVLPWIDPPDVISKEIEEGRSGSEMIDGCRALLSIGTVTTPVVFDKLLRSLRPFGTLTLLSMLMGEVVKVLMANSTDEETWSYEARDILLDTWTTLLASMDGSGGNARLPPEGMHAAASPFSLIVESELKVASASATTEDDADCLASVSAMDERLGSYALIARAVVDATIPFLAKLFSDHVARLHQGRGTVDPTETLEEVYSLLLIIGHVLADEGEGETALVPDALQSHFVDVVEANNHPVVVLSSSIIKFADQCLDPEMRSSIFSPRLMEAVIWFLARWSFTYLMLVEDCNLGSNQLQSLPSRACLFTFFNEHNQGKFVLDIIVRISLTSLMSYPGEKDLQLQELTCFQLLHALVRRRNICFHLLSLDSWRNLANAFANDKTLFLLNSVSQRSLAQTLVLSAYGMRSSDASNQYVKDLMAHMSSLVDLSNNSDLKIWLNNLILSYW
;
A
#
# COMPACT_ATOMS: atom_id res chain seq x y z
N MET A 1 -40.52 -18.56 -31.98
CA MET A 1 -41.33 -19.75 -32.25
C MET A 1 -40.40 -20.94 -32.45
N LEU A 2 -40.27 -21.79 -31.43
CA LEU A 2 -39.84 -23.19 -31.50
C LEU A 2 -40.49 -23.85 -30.27
N GLY A 3 -41.21 -24.94 -30.50
CA GLY A 3 -42.29 -25.42 -29.63
C GLY A 3 -41.82 -26.13 -28.36
N PHE A 4 -42.49 -25.80 -27.25
CA PHE A 4 -42.49 -26.61 -26.05
C PHE A 4 -43.39 -27.83 -26.27
N SER A 5 -42.82 -29.03 -26.15
CA SER A 5 -43.61 -30.25 -26.05
C SER A 5 -44.30 -30.27 -24.69
N ASN A 6 -45.64 -30.15 -24.71
CA ASN A 6 -46.49 -30.54 -23.60
C ASN A 6 -46.34 -32.06 -23.39
N GLY A 7 -45.39 -32.44 -22.53
CA GLY A 7 -45.35 -33.75 -21.89
C GLY A 7 -46.36 -33.77 -20.76
N SER A 8 -47.59 -34.15 -21.08
CA SER A 8 -48.66 -34.44 -20.13
C SER A 8 -48.31 -35.63 -19.23
N GLY A 9 -47.75 -35.34 -18.06
CA GLY A 9 -47.80 -36.19 -16.88
C GLY A 9 -48.58 -35.46 -15.79
N GLY A 10 -49.90 -35.66 -15.76
CA GLY A 10 -50.79 -34.99 -14.82
C GLY A 10 -50.50 -35.39 -13.37
N GLY A 11 -49.87 -34.49 -12.61
CA GLY A 11 -49.95 -34.42 -11.15
C GLY A 11 -50.66 -33.12 -10.80
N GLY A 12 -51.99 -33.18 -10.62
CA GLY A 12 -52.76 -32.03 -10.17
C GLY A 12 -52.25 -31.53 -8.81
N VAL A 13 -52.08 -30.23 -8.68
CA VAL A 13 -51.86 -29.57 -7.38
C VAL A 13 -53.06 -29.90 -6.50
N GLY A 14 -52.85 -30.68 -5.44
CA GLY A 14 -53.88 -30.92 -4.44
C GLY A 14 -54.29 -29.59 -3.81
N ALA A 15 -55.60 -29.36 -3.66
CA ALA A 15 -56.14 -28.12 -3.10
C ALA A 15 -55.56 -27.78 -1.70
N GLU A 16 -55.14 -28.80 -0.94
CA GLU A 16 -54.51 -28.66 0.37
C GLU A 16 -53.08 -28.09 0.31
N ASP A 17 -52.28 -28.48 -0.70
CA ASP A 17 -50.89 -28.01 -0.87
C ASP A 17 -50.85 -26.52 -1.27
N SER A 18 -51.85 -26.07 -2.06
CA SER A 18 -52.02 -24.67 -2.44
C SER A 18 -52.43 -23.77 -1.26
N ALA A 19 -53.29 -24.27 -0.36
CA ALA A 19 -53.73 -23.52 0.81
C ALA A 19 -52.59 -23.32 1.82
N GLN A 20 -51.76 -24.34 2.00
CA GLN A 20 -50.60 -24.29 2.90
C GLN A 20 -49.57 -23.26 2.44
N VAL A 21 -49.19 -23.28 1.17
CA VAL A 21 -48.22 -22.32 0.62
C VAL A 21 -48.74 -20.88 0.69
N GLN A 22 -50.04 -20.66 0.47
CA GLN A 22 -50.65 -19.34 0.61
C GLN A 22 -50.67 -18.85 2.07
N ALA A 23 -50.88 -19.76 3.04
CA ALA A 23 -50.81 -19.43 4.46
C ALA A 23 -49.38 -19.04 4.88
N THR A 24 -48.35 -19.76 4.39
CA THR A 24 -46.95 -19.43 4.62
C THR A 24 -46.60 -18.05 4.06
N MET A 25 -47.04 -17.72 2.85
CA MET A 25 -46.83 -16.40 2.26
C MET A 25 -47.39 -15.28 3.15
N ARG A 26 -48.65 -15.40 3.58
CA ARG A 26 -49.28 -14.39 4.46
C ARG A 26 -48.56 -14.23 5.80
N ALA A 27 -48.08 -15.32 6.39
CA ALA A 27 -47.33 -15.28 7.65
C ALA A 27 -46.01 -14.52 7.48
N ILE A 28 -45.30 -14.72 6.36
CA ILE A 28 -44.03 -14.05 6.08
C ILE A 28 -44.24 -12.57 5.70
N GLU A 29 -45.29 -12.25 4.94
CA GLU A 29 -45.66 -10.86 4.65
C GLU A 29 -45.95 -10.09 5.95
N LEU A 30 -46.73 -10.69 6.85
CA LEU A 30 -47.07 -10.13 8.15
C LEU A 30 -45.82 -9.95 9.03
N ALA A 31 -44.95 -10.97 9.10
CA ALA A 31 -43.67 -10.86 9.81
C ALA A 31 -42.78 -9.73 9.25
N CYS A 32 -42.65 -9.61 7.93
CA CYS A 32 -41.87 -8.54 7.31
C CYS A 32 -42.45 -7.15 7.64
N SER A 33 -43.78 -7.00 7.64
CA SER A 33 -44.43 -5.75 8.02
C SER A 33 -44.19 -5.40 9.49
N TYR A 34 -44.21 -6.39 10.39
CA TYR A 34 -43.95 -6.24 11.82
C TYR A 34 -42.53 -5.77 12.13
N ILE A 35 -41.53 -6.27 11.40
CA ILE A 35 -40.16 -5.76 11.50
C ILE A 35 -40.10 -4.30 11.02
N GLN A 36 -40.74 -3.99 9.89
CA GLN A 36 -40.70 -2.64 9.31
C GLN A 36 -41.35 -1.57 10.21
N ILE A 37 -42.42 -1.92 10.92
CA ILE A 37 -43.11 -1.01 11.87
C ILE A 37 -42.60 -1.16 13.32
N ASN A 38 -41.55 -1.97 13.53
CA ASN A 38 -40.97 -2.31 14.84
C ASN A 38 -42.00 -2.80 15.88
N SER A 39 -42.98 -3.59 15.43
CA SER A 39 -44.00 -4.19 16.28
C SER A 39 -43.69 -5.67 16.47
N ASN A 40 -43.31 -6.06 17.68
CA ASN A 40 -42.94 -7.44 18.04
C ASN A 40 -41.87 -8.07 17.10
N PRO A 41 -40.68 -7.45 16.97
CA PRO A 41 -39.64 -7.88 16.04
C PRO A 41 -39.14 -9.30 16.33
N VAL A 42 -39.07 -9.72 17.61
CA VAL A 42 -38.59 -11.04 18.01
C VAL A 42 -39.47 -12.16 17.44
N ALA A 43 -40.79 -12.02 17.53
CA ALA A 43 -41.72 -13.03 16.99
C ALA A 43 -41.69 -13.05 15.44
N ALA A 44 -41.51 -11.89 14.82
CA ALA A 44 -41.40 -11.78 13.37
C ALA A 44 -40.09 -12.39 12.84
N GLU A 45 -38.96 -12.14 13.50
CA GLU A 45 -37.67 -12.78 13.20
C GLU A 45 -37.75 -14.29 13.38
N ALA A 46 -38.35 -14.77 14.48
CA ALA A 46 -38.55 -16.21 14.68
C ALA A 46 -39.38 -16.85 13.55
N THR A 47 -40.38 -16.12 13.04
CA THR A 47 -41.19 -16.59 11.90
C THR A 47 -40.37 -16.67 10.61
N ILE A 48 -39.54 -15.67 10.33
CA ILE A 48 -38.65 -15.68 9.14
C ILE A 48 -37.59 -16.77 9.27
N LEU A 49 -36.97 -16.92 10.44
CA LEU A 49 -36.01 -17.97 10.73
C LEU A 49 -36.63 -19.37 10.56
N SER A 50 -37.90 -19.54 10.94
CA SER A 50 -38.60 -20.82 10.76
C SER A 50 -38.72 -21.21 9.27
N LEU A 51 -38.88 -20.23 8.37
CA LEU A 51 -38.86 -20.48 6.92
C LEU A 51 -37.47 -20.92 6.45
N HIS A 52 -36.41 -20.28 6.94
CA HIS A 52 -35.02 -20.58 6.55
C HIS A 52 -34.58 -21.97 7.04
N GLN A 53 -35.08 -22.39 8.20
CA GLN A 53 -34.79 -23.69 8.82
C GLN A 53 -35.73 -24.80 8.35
N SER A 54 -36.83 -24.48 7.68
CA SER A 54 -37.78 -25.47 7.16
C SER A 54 -37.08 -26.43 6.19
N PRO A 55 -37.37 -27.74 6.24
CA PRO A 55 -36.90 -28.68 5.24
C PRO A 55 -37.59 -28.41 3.90
N GLN A 56 -36.84 -28.44 2.79
CA GLN A 56 -37.33 -28.27 1.42
C GLN A 56 -38.34 -27.11 1.22
N PRO A 57 -38.01 -25.86 1.58
CA PRO A 57 -38.93 -24.72 1.50
C PRO A 57 -39.18 -24.23 0.06
N TYR A 58 -38.55 -24.85 -0.95
CA TYR A 58 -38.47 -24.38 -2.33
C TYR A 58 -39.84 -24.07 -2.96
N LYS A 59 -40.83 -24.95 -2.79
CA LYS A 59 -42.18 -24.71 -3.32
C LYS A 59 -42.82 -23.44 -2.74
N ALA A 60 -42.72 -23.27 -1.42
CA ALA A 60 -43.27 -22.11 -0.74
C ALA A 60 -42.53 -20.83 -1.13
N CYS A 61 -41.19 -20.87 -1.20
CA CYS A 61 -40.39 -19.71 -1.59
C CYS A 61 -40.61 -19.29 -3.04
N ARG A 62 -40.75 -20.24 -3.98
CA ARG A 62 -41.11 -19.94 -5.38
C ARG A 62 -42.46 -19.23 -5.47
N TYR A 63 -43.45 -19.75 -4.75
CA TYR A 63 -44.78 -19.12 -4.69
C TYR A 63 -44.74 -17.72 -4.10
N ILE A 64 -43.99 -17.49 -3.01
CA ILE A 64 -43.83 -16.15 -2.42
C ILE A 64 -43.19 -15.20 -3.43
N LEU A 65 -42.13 -15.63 -4.13
CA LEU A 65 -41.46 -14.81 -5.14
C LEU A 65 -42.41 -14.40 -6.28
N GLU A 66 -43.25 -15.31 -6.77
CA GLU A 66 -44.15 -15.04 -7.90
C GLU A 66 -45.42 -14.25 -7.52
N ASN A 67 -45.91 -14.39 -6.28
CA ASN A 67 -47.26 -13.91 -5.91
C ASN A 67 -47.27 -12.79 -4.86
N SER A 68 -46.26 -12.70 -4.01
CA SER A 68 -46.25 -11.72 -2.91
C SER A 68 -46.07 -10.29 -3.42
N GLN A 69 -46.89 -9.38 -2.89
CA GLN A 69 -46.75 -7.94 -3.18
C GLN A 69 -45.72 -7.26 -2.26
N VAL A 70 -45.23 -7.96 -1.22
CA VAL A 70 -44.29 -7.42 -0.24
C VAL A 70 -42.85 -7.74 -0.65
N ALA A 71 -42.11 -6.71 -1.05
CA ALA A 71 -40.71 -6.80 -1.50
C ALA A 71 -39.79 -7.52 -0.49
N ASN A 72 -39.95 -7.20 0.81
CA ASN A 72 -39.20 -7.85 1.89
C ASN A 72 -39.50 -9.35 2.01
N ALA A 73 -40.76 -9.77 1.80
CA ALA A 73 -41.12 -11.19 1.83
C ALA A 73 -40.46 -11.94 0.67
N ARG A 74 -40.43 -11.33 -0.52
CA ARG A 74 -39.71 -11.85 -1.70
C ARG A 74 -38.20 -11.95 -1.45
N PHE A 75 -37.60 -10.95 -0.82
CA PHE A 75 -36.19 -10.97 -0.41
C PHE A 75 -35.89 -12.12 0.57
N GLN A 76 -36.74 -12.30 1.60
CA GLN A 76 -36.57 -13.37 2.59
C GLN A 76 -36.81 -14.75 1.99
N ALA A 77 -37.73 -14.89 1.05
CA ALA A 77 -37.93 -16.14 0.31
C ALA A 77 -36.69 -16.52 -0.52
N ALA A 78 -36.06 -15.55 -1.18
CA ALA A 78 -34.80 -15.78 -1.89
C ALA A 78 -33.66 -16.20 -0.94
N ALA A 79 -33.55 -15.56 0.23
CA ALA A 79 -32.58 -15.94 1.26
C ALA A 79 -32.83 -17.37 1.78
N ALA A 80 -34.09 -17.74 2.01
CA ALA A 80 -34.49 -19.08 2.43
C ALA A 80 -34.10 -20.16 1.40
N ILE A 81 -34.27 -19.87 0.09
CA ILE A 81 -33.83 -20.78 -0.99
C ILE A 81 -32.33 -21.03 -0.89
N ARG A 82 -31.52 -19.98 -0.71
CA ARG A 82 -30.07 -20.12 -0.56
C ARG A 82 -29.71 -21.02 0.61
N GLU A 83 -30.22 -20.72 1.79
CA GLU A 83 -29.81 -21.41 3.02
C GLU A 83 -30.24 -22.88 3.02
N ALA A 84 -31.46 -23.16 2.57
CA ALA A 84 -31.92 -24.52 2.40
C ALA A 84 -31.10 -25.26 1.34
N ALA A 85 -30.84 -24.65 0.19
CA ALA A 85 -30.09 -25.29 -0.88
C ALA A 85 -28.63 -25.58 -0.51
N ILE A 86 -27.95 -24.68 0.20
CA ILE A 86 -26.57 -24.92 0.67
C ILE A 86 -26.55 -26.08 1.68
N ARG A 87 -27.49 -26.09 2.64
CA ARG A 87 -27.62 -27.11 3.67
C ARG A 87 -27.98 -28.49 3.12
N GLU A 88 -28.88 -28.54 2.13
CA GLU A 88 -29.49 -29.77 1.62
C GLU A 88 -28.90 -30.22 0.27
N TRP A 89 -27.86 -29.54 -0.24
CA TRP A 89 -27.35 -29.72 -1.61
C TRP A 89 -27.05 -31.19 -1.98
N SER A 90 -26.45 -31.95 -1.05
CA SER A 90 -26.10 -33.36 -1.28
C SER A 90 -27.32 -34.28 -1.43
N PHE A 91 -28.49 -33.86 -0.96
CA PHE A 91 -29.73 -34.62 -0.99
C PHE A 91 -30.66 -34.22 -2.14
N LEU A 92 -30.38 -33.11 -2.82
CA LEU A 92 -31.17 -32.66 -3.98
C LEU A 92 -30.85 -33.49 -5.22
N ALA A 93 -31.88 -33.84 -5.99
CA ALA A 93 -31.71 -34.45 -7.30
C ALA A 93 -31.06 -33.45 -8.28
N THR A 94 -30.34 -33.94 -9.28
CA THR A 94 -29.66 -33.09 -10.29
C THR A 94 -30.64 -32.17 -11.01
N ASP A 95 -31.82 -32.68 -11.36
CA ASP A 95 -32.88 -31.90 -12.01
C ASP A 95 -33.40 -30.77 -11.10
N ASP A 96 -33.51 -31.01 -9.79
CA ASP A 96 -33.95 -29.99 -8.83
C ASP A 96 -32.89 -28.89 -8.65
N LYS A 97 -31.60 -29.27 -8.64
CA LYS A 97 -30.47 -28.32 -8.59
C LYS A 97 -30.50 -27.38 -9.78
N GLY A 98 -30.57 -27.92 -10.99
CA GLY A 98 -30.66 -27.12 -12.22
C GLY A 98 -31.96 -26.32 -12.31
N GLY A 99 -33.08 -26.91 -11.86
CA GLY A 99 -34.39 -26.27 -11.83
C GLY A 99 -34.45 -25.05 -10.90
N LEU A 100 -33.77 -25.07 -9.75
CA LEU A 100 -33.66 -23.91 -8.85
C LEU A 100 -32.88 -22.76 -9.48
N ILE A 101 -31.75 -23.06 -10.13
CA ILE A 101 -30.95 -22.06 -10.84
C ILE A 101 -31.75 -21.42 -11.97
N ASN A 102 -32.38 -22.25 -12.81
CA ASN A 102 -33.22 -21.79 -13.92
C ASN A 102 -34.41 -20.95 -13.46
N PHE A 103 -35.04 -21.33 -12.35
CA PHE A 103 -36.12 -20.54 -11.75
C PHE A 103 -35.63 -19.15 -11.36
N CYS A 104 -34.54 -19.06 -10.60
CA CYS A 104 -33.99 -17.76 -10.19
C CYS A 104 -33.57 -16.91 -11.39
N LEU A 105 -32.87 -17.48 -12.39
CA LEU A 105 -32.50 -16.77 -13.62
C LEU A 105 -33.74 -16.27 -14.38
N GLY A 106 -34.74 -17.14 -14.57
CA GLY A 106 -36.00 -16.79 -15.23
C GLY A 106 -36.74 -15.66 -14.50
N TYR A 107 -36.81 -15.73 -13.18
CA TYR A 107 -37.46 -14.73 -12.34
C TYR A 107 -36.83 -13.34 -12.51
N VAL A 108 -35.51 -13.22 -12.38
CA VAL A 108 -34.85 -11.91 -12.48
C VAL A 108 -35.00 -11.33 -13.90
N MET A 109 -34.96 -12.17 -14.94
CA MET A 109 -35.18 -11.73 -16.32
C MET A 109 -36.63 -11.30 -16.58
N GLN A 110 -37.62 -12.00 -16.02
CA GLN A 110 -39.04 -11.68 -16.19
C GLN A 110 -39.42 -10.38 -15.47
N HIS A 111 -38.79 -10.10 -14.34
CA HIS A 111 -39.08 -8.94 -13.49
C HIS A 111 -38.04 -7.82 -13.62
N ALA A 112 -37.29 -7.78 -14.72
CA ALA A 112 -36.18 -6.86 -14.91
C ALA A 112 -36.57 -5.37 -14.84
N ASN A 113 -37.83 -5.04 -15.14
CA ASN A 113 -38.39 -3.69 -15.09
C ASN A 113 -38.93 -3.29 -13.70
N SER A 114 -38.78 -4.13 -12.68
CA SER A 114 -39.23 -3.84 -11.32
C SER A 114 -38.40 -2.72 -10.68
N SER A 115 -39.06 -1.86 -9.90
CA SER A 115 -38.39 -0.82 -9.10
C SER A 115 -37.62 -1.37 -7.89
N GLU A 116 -37.81 -2.63 -7.52
CA GLU A 116 -37.23 -3.25 -6.34
C GLU A 116 -35.87 -3.92 -6.64
N VAL A 117 -34.89 -3.11 -7.03
CA VAL A 117 -33.57 -3.57 -7.49
C VAL A 117 -32.86 -4.47 -6.46
N TYR A 118 -33.06 -4.23 -5.16
CA TYR A 118 -32.43 -5.03 -4.10
C TYR A 118 -32.95 -6.48 -4.04
N VAL A 119 -34.22 -6.74 -4.42
CA VAL A 119 -34.79 -8.10 -4.50
C VAL A 119 -34.17 -8.83 -5.69
N LEU A 120 -34.10 -8.17 -6.84
CA LEU A 120 -33.47 -8.72 -8.05
C LEU A 120 -31.98 -9.03 -7.84
N SER A 121 -31.26 -8.13 -7.17
CA SER A 121 -29.87 -8.34 -6.76
C SER A 121 -29.72 -9.55 -5.83
N LYS A 122 -30.61 -9.67 -4.83
CA LYS A 122 -30.60 -10.84 -3.94
C LYS A 122 -30.84 -12.14 -4.69
N VAL A 123 -31.86 -12.22 -5.54
CA VAL A 123 -32.15 -13.43 -6.32
C VAL A 123 -31.00 -13.77 -7.29
N SER A 124 -30.35 -12.76 -7.88
CA SER A 124 -29.18 -12.94 -8.74
C SER A 124 -27.99 -13.53 -7.96
N SER A 125 -27.72 -13.00 -6.76
CA SER A 125 -26.69 -13.55 -5.85
C SER A 125 -27.00 -14.98 -5.43
N VAL A 126 -28.27 -15.30 -5.13
CA VAL A 126 -28.70 -16.67 -4.82
C VAL A 126 -28.40 -17.60 -6.00
N ALA A 127 -28.82 -17.23 -7.22
CA ALA A 127 -28.53 -18.02 -8.42
C ALA A 127 -27.03 -18.23 -8.65
N ALA A 128 -26.20 -17.19 -8.50
CA ALA A 128 -24.74 -17.29 -8.58
C ALA A 128 -24.15 -18.27 -7.56
N GLN A 129 -24.66 -18.23 -6.32
CA GLN A 129 -24.25 -19.15 -5.25
C GLN A 129 -24.63 -20.60 -5.52
N LEU A 130 -25.84 -20.84 -6.03
CA LEU A 130 -26.26 -22.18 -6.43
C LEU A 130 -25.43 -22.71 -7.61
N MET A 131 -25.12 -21.85 -8.59
CA MET A 131 -24.23 -22.20 -9.71
C MET A 131 -22.82 -22.57 -9.22
N LYS A 132 -22.21 -21.78 -8.32
CA LYS A 132 -20.92 -22.11 -7.72
C LYS A 132 -20.99 -23.39 -6.89
N ARG A 133 -22.05 -23.57 -6.10
CA ARG A 133 -22.22 -24.76 -5.25
C ARG A 133 -22.27 -26.06 -6.05
N GLY A 134 -22.92 -26.03 -7.21
CA GLY A 134 -22.96 -27.15 -8.16
C GLY A 134 -21.83 -27.18 -9.19
N TRP A 135 -20.90 -26.23 -9.15
CA TRP A 135 -19.96 -25.98 -10.26
C TRP A 135 -19.14 -27.21 -10.67
N LEU A 136 -18.67 -27.99 -9.70
CA LEU A 136 -17.89 -29.21 -9.97
C LEU A 136 -18.78 -30.44 -10.25
N GLU A 137 -20.07 -30.38 -9.91
CA GLU A 137 -21.04 -31.46 -10.12
C GLU A 137 -21.69 -31.37 -11.51
N PHE A 138 -21.88 -30.16 -12.05
CA PHE A 138 -22.50 -29.94 -13.35
C PHE A 138 -21.57 -30.28 -14.52
N THR A 139 -22.13 -30.99 -15.49
CA THR A 139 -21.52 -31.27 -16.78
C THR A 139 -21.34 -29.98 -17.61
N PRO A 140 -20.43 -29.97 -18.60
CA PRO A 140 -20.28 -28.83 -19.52
C PRO A 140 -21.60 -28.44 -20.22
N ALA A 141 -22.38 -29.43 -20.66
CA ALA A 141 -23.66 -29.19 -21.34
C ALA A 141 -24.70 -28.52 -20.43
N GLU A 142 -24.77 -28.90 -19.15
CA GLU A 142 -25.68 -28.24 -18.19
C GLU A 142 -25.27 -26.78 -17.95
N LYS A 143 -23.97 -26.50 -17.84
CA LYS A 143 -23.46 -25.13 -17.72
C LYS A 143 -23.77 -24.28 -18.95
N GLU A 144 -23.65 -24.86 -20.15
CA GLU A 144 -23.97 -24.19 -21.41
C GLU A 144 -25.44 -23.73 -21.48
N VAL A 145 -26.37 -24.49 -20.92
CA VAL A 145 -27.79 -24.09 -20.86
C VAL A 145 -27.97 -22.80 -20.05
N PHE A 146 -27.36 -22.72 -18.87
CA PHE A 146 -27.41 -21.51 -18.04
C PHE A 146 -26.76 -20.32 -18.76
N PHE A 147 -25.57 -20.55 -19.33
CA PHE A 147 -24.80 -19.51 -20.03
C PHE A 147 -25.46 -19.03 -21.31
N TYR A 148 -26.17 -19.89 -22.04
CA TYR A 148 -26.97 -19.49 -23.19
C TYR A 148 -28.05 -18.51 -22.77
N GLN A 149 -28.80 -18.79 -21.70
CA GLN A 149 -29.84 -17.90 -21.20
C GLN A 149 -29.27 -16.52 -20.78
N ILE A 150 -28.14 -16.52 -20.08
CA ILE A 150 -27.44 -15.30 -19.63
C ILE A 150 -26.95 -14.49 -20.83
N ASN A 151 -26.31 -15.13 -21.81
CA ASN A 151 -25.82 -14.45 -23.01
C ASN A 151 -26.97 -13.83 -23.82
N GLN A 152 -28.09 -14.54 -23.98
CA GLN A 152 -29.28 -14.00 -24.66
C GLN A 152 -29.86 -12.74 -23.97
N ALA A 153 -29.74 -12.66 -22.63
CA ALA A 153 -30.10 -11.45 -21.90
C ALA A 153 -29.12 -10.30 -22.19
N ILE A 154 -27.81 -10.56 -22.16
CA ILE A 154 -26.74 -9.56 -22.39
C ILE A 154 -26.73 -9.01 -23.81
N LEU A 155 -27.12 -9.81 -24.82
CA LEU A 155 -27.29 -9.34 -26.19
C LEU A 155 -28.41 -8.30 -26.36
N GLY A 156 -29.25 -8.10 -25.33
CA GLY A 156 -30.25 -7.02 -25.30
C GLY A 156 -31.48 -7.23 -26.19
N SER A 157 -31.64 -8.40 -26.80
CA SER A 157 -32.78 -8.73 -27.68
C SER A 157 -34.16 -8.62 -26.99
N ARG A 158 -34.20 -8.64 -25.65
CA ARG A 158 -35.40 -8.57 -24.82
C ARG A 158 -35.59 -7.21 -24.10
N GLY A 159 -34.83 -6.19 -24.50
CA GLY A 159 -34.89 -4.84 -23.93
C GLY A 159 -33.76 -4.53 -22.95
N LEU A 160 -33.58 -3.23 -22.66
CA LEU A 160 -32.47 -2.68 -21.88
C LEU A 160 -32.45 -3.14 -20.41
N ASP A 161 -33.62 -3.33 -19.80
CA ASP A 161 -33.72 -3.78 -18.41
C ASP A 161 -33.20 -5.22 -18.26
N VAL A 162 -33.59 -6.10 -19.18
CA VAL A 162 -33.12 -7.49 -19.21
C VAL A 162 -31.62 -7.55 -19.52
N GLN A 163 -31.13 -6.65 -20.38
CA GLN A 163 -29.71 -6.49 -20.66
C GLN A 163 -28.92 -6.11 -19.41
N PHE A 164 -29.37 -5.08 -18.70
CA PHE A 164 -28.77 -4.61 -17.45
C PHE A 164 -28.73 -5.71 -16.38
N ILE A 165 -29.83 -6.43 -16.21
CA ILE A 165 -29.93 -7.56 -15.29
C ILE A 165 -28.95 -8.69 -15.67
N GLY A 166 -28.84 -9.03 -16.96
CA GLY A 166 -27.90 -10.06 -17.42
C GLY A 166 -26.45 -9.72 -17.07
N VAL A 167 -26.06 -8.44 -17.21
CA VAL A 167 -24.72 -7.96 -16.86
C VAL A 167 -24.48 -7.98 -15.34
N ASN A 168 -25.41 -7.48 -14.54
CA ASN A 168 -25.29 -7.51 -13.06
C ASN A 168 -25.30 -8.94 -12.50
N PHE A 169 -25.97 -9.87 -13.18
CA PHE A 169 -25.91 -11.28 -12.84
C PHE A 169 -24.49 -11.83 -13.01
N LEU A 170 -23.82 -11.53 -14.13
CA LEU A 170 -22.41 -11.90 -14.32
C LEU A 170 -21.49 -11.23 -13.30
N GLU A 171 -21.72 -9.97 -12.97
CA GLU A 171 -20.99 -9.25 -11.91
C GLU A 171 -21.12 -10.00 -10.57
N SER A 172 -22.34 -10.43 -10.23
CA SER A 172 -22.60 -11.23 -9.03
C SER A 172 -21.92 -12.60 -9.10
N LEU A 173 -21.91 -13.25 -10.27
CA LEU A 173 -21.27 -14.54 -10.49
C LEU A 173 -19.74 -14.44 -10.35
N VAL A 174 -19.10 -13.45 -10.97
CA VAL A 174 -17.65 -13.23 -10.84
C VAL A 174 -17.29 -12.93 -9.39
N SER A 175 -18.07 -12.05 -8.72
CA SER A 175 -17.88 -11.74 -7.28
C SER A 175 -17.92 -12.99 -6.42
N GLU A 176 -18.88 -13.88 -6.68
CA GLU A 176 -19.07 -15.10 -5.92
C GLU A 176 -17.94 -16.11 -6.15
N PHE A 177 -17.17 -16.06 -7.23
CA PHE A 177 -16.02 -16.96 -7.40
C PHE A 177 -14.72 -16.39 -6.83
N SER A 178 -14.71 -15.14 -6.35
CA SER A 178 -13.54 -14.50 -5.76
C SER A 178 -13.22 -15.07 -4.35
N PRO A 179 -11.96 -14.98 -3.88
CA PRO A 179 -11.55 -15.53 -2.58
C PRO A 179 -12.31 -14.97 -1.37
N SER A 180 -12.68 -13.70 -1.41
CA SER A 180 -13.35 -13.00 -0.30
C SER A 180 -14.76 -13.53 0.00
N SER A 181 -15.35 -14.28 -0.93
CA SER A 181 -16.67 -14.92 -0.78
C SER A 181 -16.62 -16.37 -0.22
N SER A 182 -15.43 -16.90 0.09
CA SER A 182 -15.26 -18.34 0.36
C SER A 182 -15.90 -18.83 1.67
N SER A 183 -16.05 -17.98 2.68
CA SER A 183 -16.51 -18.39 4.02
C SER A 183 -18.00 -18.76 4.07
N ALA A 184 -18.83 -18.22 3.18
CA ALA A 184 -20.29 -18.33 3.30
C ALA A 184 -20.88 -19.71 2.95
N MET A 185 -20.12 -20.58 2.25
CA MET A 185 -20.61 -21.88 1.77
C MET A 185 -20.27 -23.06 2.70
N GLY A 186 -19.38 -22.88 3.68
CA GLY A 186 -18.94 -23.94 4.59
C GLY A 186 -18.21 -25.10 3.90
N LEU A 187 -17.62 -24.88 2.71
CA LEU A 187 -16.90 -25.88 1.93
C LEU A 187 -15.37 -25.76 2.09
N PRO A 188 -14.61 -26.85 1.82
CA PRO A 188 -13.15 -26.81 1.91
C PRO A 188 -12.51 -25.81 0.94
N ARG A 189 -11.38 -25.23 1.33
CA ARG A 189 -10.59 -24.29 0.50
C ARG A 189 -10.29 -24.83 -0.90
N GLU A 190 -9.97 -26.12 -1.02
CA GLU A 190 -9.69 -26.78 -2.31
C GLU A 190 -10.87 -26.68 -3.29
N PHE A 191 -12.11 -26.77 -2.80
CA PHE A 191 -13.30 -26.59 -3.63
C PHE A 191 -13.33 -25.19 -4.25
N HIS A 192 -13.13 -24.16 -3.43
CA HIS A 192 -13.12 -22.76 -3.88
C HIS A 192 -11.99 -22.49 -4.87
N GLU A 193 -10.80 -23.03 -4.62
CA GLU A 193 -9.66 -22.88 -5.53
C GLU A 193 -9.88 -23.59 -6.88
N ASN A 194 -10.52 -24.76 -6.88
CA ASN A 194 -10.87 -25.49 -8.10
C ASN A 194 -11.93 -24.74 -8.92
N CYS A 195 -12.97 -24.22 -8.27
CA CYS A 195 -13.98 -23.37 -8.90
C CYS A 195 -13.35 -22.12 -9.51
N ARG A 196 -12.50 -21.41 -8.75
CA ARG A 196 -11.77 -20.21 -9.20
C ARG A 196 -10.95 -20.50 -10.45
N LYS A 197 -10.11 -21.55 -10.41
CA LYS A 197 -9.26 -21.96 -11.54
C LYS A 197 -10.09 -22.33 -12.77
N SER A 198 -11.19 -23.07 -12.57
CA SER A 198 -12.08 -23.46 -13.66
C SER A 198 -12.80 -22.27 -14.30
N LEU A 199 -13.17 -21.25 -13.52
CA LEU A 199 -13.79 -20.02 -14.04
C LEU A 199 -12.78 -19.20 -14.86
N GLU A 200 -11.59 -19.00 -14.29
CA GLU A 200 -10.49 -18.23 -14.90
C GLU A 200 -10.08 -18.79 -16.26
N GLN A 201 -9.90 -20.11 -16.34
CA GLN A 201 -9.38 -20.76 -17.55
C GLN A 201 -10.42 -20.87 -18.67
N ASN A 202 -11.70 -21.07 -18.34
CA ASN A 202 -12.70 -21.47 -19.33
C ASN A 202 -13.76 -20.40 -19.63
N PHE A 203 -14.00 -19.43 -18.74
CA PHE A 203 -15.19 -18.56 -18.84
C PHE A 203 -14.90 -17.05 -18.71
N LEU A 204 -13.91 -16.62 -17.93
CA LEU A 204 -13.66 -15.18 -17.72
C LEU A 204 -13.42 -14.41 -19.02
N LYS A 205 -12.66 -14.99 -19.98
CA LYS A 205 -12.42 -14.38 -21.29
C LYS A 205 -13.74 -14.15 -22.03
N THR A 206 -14.61 -15.15 -22.03
CA THR A 206 -15.91 -15.09 -22.69
C THR A 206 -16.83 -14.06 -22.04
N PHE A 207 -16.84 -13.97 -20.70
CA PHE A 207 -17.64 -12.95 -20.00
C PHE A 207 -17.17 -11.53 -20.29
N TYR A 208 -15.86 -11.32 -20.40
CA TYR A 208 -15.29 -10.04 -20.81
C TYR A 208 -15.77 -9.66 -22.22
N GLN A 209 -15.72 -10.60 -23.18
CA GLN A 209 -16.18 -10.37 -24.56
C GLN A 209 -17.68 -10.05 -24.61
N TRP A 210 -18.52 -10.76 -23.85
CA TRP A 210 -19.96 -10.44 -23.78
C TRP A 210 -20.22 -9.05 -23.21
N ALA A 211 -19.47 -8.63 -22.18
CA ALA A 211 -19.57 -7.29 -21.63
C ALA A 211 -19.12 -6.22 -22.63
N GLN A 212 -18.03 -6.47 -23.36
CA GLN A 212 -17.53 -5.61 -24.42
C GLN A 212 -18.56 -5.43 -25.54
N ASP A 213 -19.11 -6.53 -26.07
CA ASP A 213 -20.11 -6.50 -27.14
C ASP A 213 -21.38 -5.75 -26.71
N ALA A 214 -21.83 -5.97 -25.46
CA ALA A 214 -22.96 -5.25 -24.90
C ALA A 214 -22.68 -3.74 -24.77
N ALA A 215 -21.48 -3.34 -24.33
CA ALA A 215 -21.07 -1.94 -24.26
C ALA A 215 -21.04 -1.28 -25.66
N LEU A 216 -20.46 -1.98 -26.64
CA LEU A 216 -20.42 -1.53 -28.04
C LEU A 216 -21.83 -1.33 -28.61
N SER A 217 -22.76 -2.24 -28.31
CA SER A 217 -24.14 -2.19 -28.82
C SER A 217 -24.92 -0.93 -28.42
N VAL A 218 -24.57 -0.33 -27.28
CA VAL A 218 -25.25 0.86 -26.73
C VAL A 218 -24.46 2.16 -26.93
N THR A 219 -23.19 2.09 -27.35
CA THR A 219 -22.28 3.24 -27.43
C THR A 219 -22.78 4.32 -28.37
N ASN A 220 -23.17 3.99 -29.61
CA ASN A 220 -23.56 5.00 -30.59
C ASN A 220 -24.76 5.82 -30.13
N LYS A 221 -25.73 5.19 -29.45
CA LYS A 221 -26.89 5.89 -28.90
C LYS A 221 -26.51 6.87 -27.78
N ILE A 222 -25.52 6.51 -26.96
CA ILE A 222 -24.98 7.39 -25.91
C ILE A 222 -24.23 8.57 -26.56
N ILE A 223 -23.46 8.33 -27.63
CA ILE A 223 -22.66 9.37 -28.31
C ILE A 223 -23.52 10.28 -29.22
N GLU A 224 -24.63 9.81 -29.78
CA GLU A 224 -25.48 10.64 -30.66
C GLU A 224 -26.51 11.46 -29.89
N SER A 225 -26.93 11.04 -28.69
CA SER A 225 -27.96 11.74 -27.92
C SER A 225 -27.44 13.01 -27.22
N HIS A 226 -28.23 14.09 -27.24
CA HIS A 226 -27.94 15.31 -26.46
C HIS A 226 -28.55 15.31 -25.05
N SER A 227 -29.23 14.24 -24.64
CA SER A 227 -29.86 14.11 -23.32
C SER A 227 -29.53 12.77 -22.65
N SER A 228 -29.83 12.66 -21.35
CA SER A 228 -29.69 11.42 -20.59
C SER A 228 -30.48 10.28 -21.24
N VAL A 229 -29.78 9.21 -21.62
CA VAL A 229 -30.36 8.01 -22.24
C VAL A 229 -30.31 6.81 -21.30
N PRO A 230 -31.34 5.94 -21.29
CA PRO A 230 -31.37 4.77 -20.43
C PRO A 230 -30.24 3.78 -20.72
N GLU A 231 -29.67 3.79 -21.93
CA GLU A 231 -28.49 3.02 -22.33
C GLU A 231 -27.26 3.22 -21.42
N VAL A 232 -27.13 4.40 -20.79
CA VAL A 232 -26.04 4.73 -19.86
C VAL A 232 -25.92 3.69 -18.75
N LYS A 233 -27.04 3.16 -18.24
CA LYS A 233 -27.03 2.18 -17.14
C LYS A 233 -26.40 0.84 -17.55
N VAL A 234 -26.64 0.41 -18.79
CA VAL A 234 -26.08 -0.82 -19.35
C VAL A 234 -24.59 -0.63 -19.58
N CYS A 235 -24.20 0.47 -20.23
CA CYS A 235 -22.80 0.79 -20.49
C CYS A 235 -21.99 0.90 -19.18
N ASN A 236 -22.54 1.55 -18.16
CA ASN A 236 -21.90 1.61 -16.86
C ASN A 236 -21.73 0.21 -16.23
N ALA A 237 -22.76 -0.63 -16.27
CA ALA A 237 -22.68 -1.99 -15.72
C ALA A 237 -21.65 -2.86 -16.46
N THR A 238 -21.55 -2.75 -17.79
CA THR A 238 -20.58 -3.52 -18.57
C THR A 238 -19.15 -3.07 -18.30
N LEU A 239 -18.89 -1.76 -18.21
CA LEU A 239 -17.58 -1.22 -17.84
C LEU A 239 -17.16 -1.67 -16.44
N ARG A 240 -18.07 -1.64 -15.45
CA ARG A 240 -17.82 -2.15 -14.10
C ARG A 240 -17.47 -3.64 -14.09
N LEU A 241 -18.22 -4.46 -14.84
CA LEU A 241 -17.93 -5.89 -14.98
C LEU A 241 -16.56 -6.14 -15.62
N MET A 242 -16.23 -5.43 -16.71
CA MET A 242 -14.91 -5.55 -17.34
C MET A 242 -13.79 -5.16 -16.37
N HIS A 243 -13.95 -4.06 -15.63
CA HIS A 243 -12.98 -3.65 -14.61
C HIS A 243 -12.85 -4.69 -13.48
N GLN A 244 -13.96 -5.26 -13.00
CA GLN A 244 -13.93 -6.33 -12.00
C GLN A 244 -13.18 -7.58 -12.49
N ILE A 245 -13.40 -7.97 -13.75
CA ILE A 245 -12.71 -9.13 -14.35
C ILE A 245 -11.21 -8.86 -14.46
N LEU A 246 -10.79 -7.63 -14.80
CA LEU A 246 -9.37 -7.30 -14.87
C LEU A 246 -8.71 -7.18 -13.50
N ASN A 247 -9.46 -6.85 -12.43
CA ASN A 247 -8.99 -6.92 -11.05
C ASN A 247 -8.96 -8.34 -10.46
N TRP A 248 -9.23 -9.36 -11.26
CA TRP A 248 -9.08 -10.74 -10.84
C TRP A 248 -7.60 -11.07 -10.62
N GLU A 249 -7.25 -11.70 -9.49
CA GLU A 249 -5.86 -12.14 -9.29
C GLU A 249 -5.58 -13.39 -10.15
N PHE A 250 -4.98 -13.20 -11.32
CA PHE A 250 -4.64 -14.29 -12.24
C PHE A 250 -3.50 -15.15 -11.68
N ARG A 251 -3.61 -16.48 -11.78
CA ARG A 251 -2.65 -17.41 -11.16
C ARG A 251 -1.39 -17.69 -12.00
N TYR A 252 -1.26 -17.09 -13.18
CA TYR A 252 -0.11 -17.26 -14.09
C TYR A 252 1.10 -16.38 -13.71
N SER A 253 1.50 -16.37 -12.44
CA SER A 253 2.76 -15.76 -12.00
C SER A 253 3.82 -16.85 -11.83
N LYS A 254 4.53 -17.19 -12.90
CA LYS A 254 5.78 -17.97 -12.84
C LYS A 254 6.96 -17.00 -12.68
N GLY A 255 7.11 -16.35 -11.53
CA GLY A 255 8.30 -15.51 -11.35
C GLY A 255 8.30 -14.47 -10.23
N GLY A 256 7.60 -14.69 -9.12
CA GLY A 256 7.68 -13.79 -7.98
C GLY A 256 7.58 -14.55 -6.66
N THR A 257 8.73 -14.82 -6.04
CA THR A 257 8.87 -15.37 -4.69
C THR A 257 8.39 -14.38 -3.60
N ARG A 258 7.39 -13.54 -3.88
CA ARG A 258 6.81 -12.55 -2.95
C ARG A 258 5.28 -12.53 -2.89
N ALA A 259 4.57 -13.39 -3.63
CA ALA A 259 3.10 -13.45 -3.59
C ALA A 259 2.53 -14.81 -3.14
N SER A 260 3.28 -15.59 -2.34
CA SER A 260 2.76 -16.80 -1.68
C SER A 260 2.64 -16.65 -0.16
N ILE A 261 2.61 -15.43 0.36
CA ILE A 261 2.24 -15.21 1.76
C ILE A 261 0.72 -15.37 1.84
N ASN A 262 0.33 -16.54 2.33
CA ASN A 262 -0.98 -16.90 2.89
C ASN A 262 -1.99 -15.76 3.01
N VAL A 263 -2.95 -15.71 2.08
CA VAL A 263 -4.19 -14.91 2.12
C VAL A 263 -5.12 -15.30 3.31
N PHE A 264 -4.70 -16.25 4.16
CA PHE A 264 -5.45 -16.72 5.33
C PHE A 264 -4.55 -16.95 6.56
N SER A 265 -3.59 -16.06 6.81
CA SER A 265 -2.87 -16.04 8.10
C SER A 265 -3.68 -15.24 9.12
N ASP A 266 -4.51 -15.91 9.90
CA ASP A 266 -5.04 -15.34 11.15
C ASP A 266 -3.93 -15.46 12.21
N GLY A 267 -3.39 -14.33 12.69
CA GLY A 267 -2.57 -14.30 13.91
C GLY A 267 -1.05 -14.15 13.82
N ILE A 268 -0.48 -13.51 12.79
CA ILE A 268 0.87 -12.91 12.90
C ILE A 268 0.73 -11.43 12.52
N ARG A 269 1.17 -10.55 13.43
CA ARG A 269 1.14 -9.09 13.25
C ARG A 269 1.61 -8.76 11.82
N PRO A 270 0.79 -8.06 11.01
CA PRO A 270 1.29 -7.58 9.73
C PRO A 270 2.45 -6.64 10.06
N ASP A 271 3.58 -6.82 9.38
CA ASP A 271 4.54 -5.73 9.24
C ASP A 271 3.76 -4.55 8.66
N ASN A 272 3.56 -3.52 9.47
CA ASN A 272 2.86 -2.29 9.10
C ASN A 272 3.56 -1.55 7.93
N ALA A 273 4.75 -2.00 7.50
CA ALA A 273 5.59 -1.36 6.49
C ALA A 273 5.12 -1.52 5.03
N LEU A 274 4.13 -2.38 4.74
CA LEU A 274 3.59 -2.57 3.38
C LEU A 274 2.15 -2.06 3.21
N SER A 275 1.56 -1.50 4.27
CA SER A 275 0.11 -1.27 4.33
C SER A 275 -0.37 0.06 3.72
N ARG A 276 0.51 0.87 3.12
CA ARG A 276 0.18 2.19 2.56
C ARG A 276 0.59 2.43 1.10
N LYS A 277 1.26 1.49 0.44
CA LYS A 277 1.46 1.60 -1.01
C LYS A 277 0.12 1.64 -1.71
N THR A 278 -0.09 2.65 -2.56
CA THR A 278 -1.31 2.76 -3.36
C THR A 278 -1.50 1.44 -4.12
N GLU A 279 -2.63 0.76 -3.89
CA GLU A 279 -2.90 -0.56 -4.47
C GLU A 279 -2.93 -0.47 -6.02
N CYS A 280 -1.82 -0.86 -6.67
CA CYS A 280 -1.77 -1.09 -8.10
C CYS A 280 -1.87 -2.59 -8.38
N VAL A 281 -3.01 -3.04 -8.89
CA VAL A 281 -3.23 -4.44 -9.26
C VAL A 281 -2.69 -4.68 -10.67
N ILE A 282 -1.60 -5.46 -10.77
CA ILE A 282 -1.02 -5.86 -12.05
C ILE A 282 -1.88 -6.96 -12.69
N VAL A 283 -2.26 -6.76 -13.94
CA VAL A 283 -3.15 -7.66 -14.68
C VAL A 283 -2.33 -8.62 -15.53
N GLN A 284 -2.30 -9.90 -15.15
CA GLN A 284 -1.46 -10.94 -15.78
C GLN A 284 -2.27 -12.12 -16.35
N PRO A 285 -3.14 -11.90 -17.35
CA PRO A 285 -3.87 -12.97 -18.00
C PRO A 285 -2.95 -13.80 -18.92
N GLY A 286 -3.38 -15.03 -19.23
CA GLY A 286 -2.63 -15.89 -20.16
C GLY A 286 -2.63 -15.40 -21.61
N ALA A 287 -1.74 -15.95 -22.45
CA ALA A 287 -1.57 -15.57 -23.86
C ALA A 287 -2.86 -15.59 -24.70
N SER A 288 -3.85 -16.40 -24.31
CA SER A 288 -5.16 -16.45 -24.95
C SER A 288 -5.95 -15.14 -24.85
N TRP A 289 -5.53 -14.15 -24.06
CA TRP A 289 -6.21 -12.86 -23.92
C TRP A 289 -5.66 -11.76 -24.83
N CYS A 290 -4.55 -12.02 -25.53
CA CYS A 290 -3.86 -11.05 -26.38
C CYS A 290 -4.78 -10.44 -27.46
N ASP A 291 -5.57 -11.27 -28.13
CA ASP A 291 -6.52 -10.85 -29.18
C ASP A 291 -7.63 -9.93 -28.67
N VAL A 292 -8.01 -10.06 -27.39
CA VAL A 292 -9.10 -9.29 -26.79
C VAL A 292 -8.57 -7.97 -26.22
N LEU A 293 -7.54 -8.02 -25.37
CA LEU A 293 -7.11 -6.87 -24.58
C LEU A 293 -6.08 -5.98 -25.29
N LEU A 294 -5.21 -6.56 -26.13
CA LEU A 294 -4.19 -5.80 -26.88
C LEU A 294 -4.68 -5.37 -28.29
N SER A 295 -5.94 -5.64 -28.62
CA SER A 295 -6.52 -5.12 -29.87
C SER A 295 -6.64 -3.59 -29.81
N SER A 296 -5.95 -2.90 -30.73
CA SER A 296 -6.01 -1.43 -30.81
C SER A 296 -7.43 -0.89 -30.98
N SER A 297 -8.32 -1.69 -31.56
CA SER A 297 -9.75 -1.37 -31.69
C SER A 297 -10.47 -1.24 -30.35
N HIS A 298 -10.15 -2.10 -29.37
CA HIS A 298 -10.83 -2.06 -28.07
C HIS A 298 -10.42 -0.82 -27.26
N VAL A 299 -9.13 -0.60 -27.14
CA VAL A 299 -8.57 0.56 -26.40
C VAL A 299 -8.97 1.86 -27.08
N GLY A 300 -8.85 1.93 -28.41
CA GLY A 300 -9.27 3.10 -29.18
C GLY A 300 -10.76 3.41 -29.01
N TRP A 301 -11.63 2.40 -29.01
CA TRP A 301 -13.05 2.58 -28.72
C TRP A 301 -13.28 3.15 -27.32
N LEU A 302 -12.62 2.60 -26.28
CA LEU A 302 -12.82 3.03 -24.90
C LEU A 302 -12.38 4.48 -24.68
N ILE A 303 -11.22 4.86 -25.24
CA ILE A 303 -10.73 6.24 -25.20
C ILE A 303 -11.71 7.17 -25.93
N ASN A 304 -12.16 6.80 -27.13
CA ASN A 304 -13.11 7.62 -27.89
C ASN A 304 -14.47 7.75 -27.20
N LEU A 305 -14.96 6.69 -26.55
CA LEU A 305 -16.16 6.73 -25.72
C LEU A 305 -15.96 7.75 -24.60
N TYR A 306 -14.86 7.64 -23.85
CA TYR A 306 -14.55 8.59 -22.78
C TYR A 306 -14.46 10.02 -23.29
N SER A 307 -13.70 10.29 -24.36
CA SER A 307 -13.52 11.63 -24.91
C SER A 307 -14.83 12.24 -25.43
N SER A 308 -15.66 11.45 -26.12
CA SER A 308 -16.97 11.92 -26.61
C SER A 308 -17.89 12.28 -25.46
N VAL A 309 -17.86 11.47 -24.42
CA VAL A 309 -18.63 11.67 -23.21
C VAL A 309 -18.12 12.90 -22.45
N ARG A 310 -16.80 13.07 -22.28
CA ARG A 310 -16.18 14.27 -21.70
C ARG A 310 -16.61 15.57 -22.41
N GLN A 311 -16.48 15.62 -23.74
CA GLN A 311 -16.80 16.81 -24.54
C GLN A 311 -18.28 17.24 -24.46
N LYS A 312 -19.20 16.28 -24.34
CA LYS A 312 -20.63 16.59 -24.24
C LYS A 312 -20.96 17.40 -23.00
N PHE A 313 -20.28 17.10 -21.90
CA PHE A 313 -20.67 17.60 -20.58
C PHE A 313 -19.77 18.75 -20.08
N ASP A 314 -18.68 19.06 -20.79
CA ASP A 314 -17.93 20.33 -20.65
C ASP A 314 -18.86 21.57 -20.83
N LEU A 315 -20.00 21.41 -21.51
CA LEU A 315 -20.99 22.46 -21.76
C LEU A 315 -22.05 22.61 -20.64
N GLU A 316 -22.22 21.62 -19.76
CA GLU A 316 -23.33 21.56 -18.79
C GLU A 316 -22.90 21.73 -17.32
N GLY A 317 -21.60 21.85 -17.04
CA GLY A 317 -21.06 22.30 -15.75
C GLY A 317 -21.20 21.35 -14.55
N TYR A 318 -21.89 20.21 -14.68
CA TYR A 318 -22.14 19.27 -13.58
C TYR A 318 -21.97 17.82 -14.05
N TRP A 319 -20.75 17.26 -14.03
CA TRP A 319 -20.62 15.88 -14.51
C TRP A 319 -19.41 14.98 -14.15
N LEU A 320 -18.32 15.43 -13.53
CA LEU A 320 -17.12 14.55 -13.38
C LEU A 320 -17.37 13.22 -12.59
N ASP A 321 -18.51 13.10 -11.89
CA ASP A 321 -18.97 11.90 -11.17
C ASP A 321 -20.00 11.05 -11.93
N CYS A 322 -20.19 11.24 -13.24
CA CYS A 322 -21.08 10.34 -13.96
C CYS A 322 -20.55 8.90 -13.95
N PRO A 323 -21.41 7.91 -13.63
CA PRO A 323 -20.97 6.54 -13.49
C PRO A 323 -20.21 5.98 -14.71
N VAL A 324 -20.60 6.35 -15.94
CA VAL A 324 -19.92 5.86 -17.15
C VAL A 324 -18.51 6.42 -17.28
N ALA A 325 -18.28 7.71 -17.01
CA ALA A 325 -16.94 8.27 -17.07
C ALA A 325 -16.04 7.71 -15.98
N VAL A 326 -16.55 7.60 -14.74
CA VAL A 326 -15.81 6.98 -13.63
C VAL A 326 -15.42 5.54 -13.97
N SER A 327 -16.37 4.73 -14.45
CA SER A 327 -16.11 3.34 -14.82
C SER A 327 -15.17 3.21 -16.03
N ALA A 328 -15.27 4.12 -17.00
CA ALA A 328 -14.37 4.17 -18.15
C ALA A 328 -12.93 4.52 -17.72
N ARG A 329 -12.72 5.55 -16.87
CA ARG A 329 -11.39 5.89 -16.34
C ARG A 329 -10.77 4.74 -15.56
N LYS A 330 -11.54 4.12 -14.66
CA LYS A 330 -11.08 2.94 -13.90
C LYS A 330 -10.66 1.79 -14.82
N LEU A 331 -11.41 1.55 -15.90
CA LEU A 331 -11.04 0.52 -16.89
C LEU A 331 -9.78 0.92 -17.68
N ILE A 332 -9.65 2.18 -18.10
CA ILE A 332 -8.45 2.70 -18.78
C ILE A 332 -7.21 2.54 -17.89
N VAL A 333 -7.29 2.96 -16.62
CA VAL A 333 -6.20 2.80 -15.63
C VAL A 333 -5.84 1.32 -15.47
N GLN A 334 -6.82 0.43 -15.38
CA GLN A 334 -6.56 -1.01 -15.24
C GLN A 334 -5.91 -1.62 -16.49
N LEU A 335 -6.21 -1.11 -17.68
CA LEU A 335 -5.56 -1.54 -18.92
C LEU A 335 -4.10 -1.07 -19.01
N CYS A 336 -3.70 -0.05 -18.24
CA CYS A 336 -2.31 0.40 -18.14
C CYS A 336 -1.42 -0.60 -17.39
N SER A 337 -1.98 -1.45 -16.51
CA SER A 337 -1.23 -2.43 -15.71
C SER A 337 -1.18 -3.83 -16.36
N LEU A 338 -1.51 -3.96 -17.65
CA LEU A 338 -1.38 -5.22 -18.40
C LEU A 338 0.09 -5.66 -18.52
N ALA A 339 0.39 -6.84 -17.99
CA ALA A 339 1.71 -7.46 -18.04
C ALA A 339 1.63 -8.99 -18.18
N GLY A 340 2.79 -9.65 -18.27
CA GLY A 340 2.90 -11.12 -18.32
C GLY A 340 2.89 -11.70 -19.73
N GLU A 341 2.51 -12.99 -19.85
CA GLU A 341 2.57 -13.77 -21.09
C GLU A 341 1.58 -13.32 -22.19
N ILE A 342 0.82 -12.23 -21.95
CA ILE A 342 -0.07 -11.63 -22.96
C ILE A 342 0.72 -11.00 -24.12
N SER A 343 1.94 -10.53 -23.86
CA SER A 343 2.82 -9.99 -24.90
C SER A 343 3.53 -11.15 -25.61
N PRO A 344 3.33 -11.34 -26.93
CA PRO A 344 4.07 -12.36 -27.68
C PRO A 344 5.58 -12.05 -27.69
N SER A 345 6.39 -12.99 -28.20
CA SER A 345 7.85 -12.93 -28.30
C SER A 345 8.44 -11.74 -29.10
N ASP A 346 7.65 -10.72 -29.43
CA ASP A 346 7.97 -9.56 -30.27
C ASP A 346 8.66 -8.42 -29.49
N ASN A 347 9.61 -8.76 -28.61
CA ASN A 347 10.46 -7.80 -27.88
C ASN A 347 9.71 -6.62 -27.21
N GLY A 348 8.44 -6.80 -26.82
CA GLY A 348 7.64 -5.77 -26.13
C GLY A 348 7.04 -4.66 -27.01
N GLN A 349 7.15 -4.71 -28.35
CA GLN A 349 6.66 -3.62 -29.21
C GLN A 349 5.15 -3.43 -29.17
N MET A 350 4.36 -4.50 -29.14
CA MET A 350 2.90 -4.40 -29.02
C MET A 350 2.47 -3.81 -27.68
N GLN A 351 3.22 -4.12 -26.60
CA GLN A 351 2.99 -3.53 -25.29
C GLN A 351 3.32 -2.04 -25.29
N GLU A 352 4.45 -1.62 -25.89
CA GLU A 352 4.78 -0.20 -26.05
C GLU A 352 3.68 0.56 -26.81
N GLN A 353 3.16 0.01 -27.90
CA GLN A 353 2.07 0.62 -28.68
C GLN A 353 0.76 0.73 -27.89
N HIS A 354 0.41 -0.32 -27.15
CA HIS A 354 -0.76 -0.34 -26.27
C HIS A 354 -0.67 0.74 -25.17
N LEU A 355 0.45 0.79 -24.46
CA LEU A 355 0.69 1.78 -23.41
C LEU A 355 0.73 3.21 -23.98
N LEU A 356 1.30 3.39 -25.18
CA LEU A 356 1.31 4.68 -25.86
C LEU A 356 -0.11 5.16 -26.19
N LEU A 357 -0.97 4.26 -26.68
CA LEU A 357 -2.36 4.58 -26.98
C LEU A 357 -3.12 4.97 -25.72
N LEU A 358 -2.97 4.21 -24.62
CA LEU A 358 -3.57 4.55 -23.32
C LEU A 358 -3.06 5.89 -22.79
N LEU A 359 -1.74 6.11 -22.82
CA LEU A 359 -1.14 7.37 -22.39
C LEU A 359 -1.72 8.55 -23.19
N SER A 360 -1.91 8.40 -24.50
CA SER A 360 -2.53 9.45 -25.33
C SER A 360 -3.95 9.82 -24.89
N GLY A 361 -4.73 8.86 -24.37
CA GLY A 361 -6.07 9.09 -23.82
C GLY A 361 -6.07 9.69 -22.42
N VAL A 362 -5.02 9.43 -21.63
CA VAL A 362 -4.83 9.92 -20.26
C VAL A 362 -4.23 11.33 -20.24
N LEU A 363 -3.41 11.72 -21.22
CA LEU A 363 -2.73 13.02 -21.26
C LEU A 363 -3.65 14.24 -20.99
N PRO A 364 -4.87 14.33 -21.56
CA PRO A 364 -5.78 15.44 -21.27
C PRO A 364 -6.22 15.57 -19.80
N TRP A 365 -5.97 14.56 -18.97
CA TRP A 365 -6.30 14.54 -17.54
C TRP A 365 -5.19 15.15 -16.67
N ILE A 366 -3.96 15.25 -17.21
CA ILE A 366 -2.74 15.57 -16.44
C ILE A 366 -1.79 16.58 -17.11
N ASP A 367 -1.93 16.87 -18.41
CA ASP A 367 -1.05 17.77 -19.18
C ASP A 367 -1.85 18.92 -19.83
N PRO A 368 -1.50 20.21 -19.61
CA PRO A 368 -0.45 20.73 -18.72
C PRO A 368 -0.87 20.73 -17.24
N PRO A 369 0.00 20.33 -16.30
CA PRO A 369 -0.36 20.22 -14.87
C PRO A 369 -0.88 21.51 -14.24
N ASP A 370 -0.28 22.65 -14.57
CA ASP A 370 -0.59 23.98 -14.01
C ASP A 370 -1.96 24.51 -14.46
N VAL A 371 -2.37 24.15 -15.67
CA VAL A 371 -3.70 24.50 -16.17
C VAL A 371 -4.75 23.67 -15.44
N ILE A 372 -4.51 22.38 -15.26
CA ILE A 372 -5.46 21.45 -14.65
C ILE A 372 -5.59 21.70 -13.15
N SER A 373 -4.47 21.96 -12.44
CA SER A 373 -4.51 22.33 -11.02
C SER A 373 -5.37 23.58 -10.80
N LYS A 374 -5.19 24.60 -11.63
CA LYS A 374 -6.01 25.82 -11.59
C LYS A 374 -7.48 25.57 -11.89
N GLU A 375 -7.81 24.73 -12.86
CA GLU A 375 -9.20 24.35 -13.14
C GLU A 375 -9.84 23.63 -11.94
N ILE A 376 -9.08 22.82 -11.19
CA ILE A 376 -9.54 22.17 -9.97
C ILE A 376 -9.80 23.21 -8.87
N GLU A 377 -8.90 24.17 -8.68
CA GLU A 377 -9.10 25.30 -7.76
C GLU A 377 -10.33 26.15 -8.11
N GLU A 378 -10.63 26.30 -9.40
CA GLU A 378 -11.82 26.99 -9.90
C GLU A 378 -13.12 26.16 -9.76
N GLY A 379 -13.05 24.94 -9.20
CA GLY A 379 -14.20 24.10 -8.85
C GLY A 379 -14.38 22.84 -9.68
N ARG A 380 -13.42 22.47 -10.55
CA ARG A 380 -13.42 21.16 -11.22
C ARG A 380 -13.06 20.04 -10.23
N SER A 381 -13.61 18.84 -10.40
CA SER A 381 -13.21 17.68 -9.59
C SER A 381 -11.78 17.24 -9.90
N GLY A 382 -10.99 16.94 -8.87
CA GLY A 382 -9.63 16.40 -8.99
C GLY A 382 -9.54 14.92 -9.42
N SER A 383 -10.68 14.25 -9.66
CA SER A 383 -10.71 12.82 -9.97
C SER A 383 -9.99 12.44 -11.26
N GLU A 384 -10.06 13.26 -12.32
CA GLU A 384 -9.30 13.04 -13.56
C GLU A 384 -7.78 13.05 -13.30
N MET A 385 -7.31 14.04 -12.52
CA MET A 385 -5.90 14.18 -12.16
C MET A 385 -5.41 12.97 -11.36
N ILE A 386 -6.18 12.53 -10.36
CA ILE A 386 -5.87 11.36 -9.53
C ILE A 386 -5.82 10.08 -10.38
N ASP A 387 -6.83 9.83 -11.21
CA ASP A 387 -6.87 8.66 -12.09
C ASP A 387 -5.73 8.69 -13.13
N GLY A 388 -5.32 9.88 -13.59
CA GLY A 388 -4.15 10.05 -14.45
C GLY A 388 -2.83 9.73 -13.74
N CYS A 389 -2.68 10.12 -12.47
CA CYS A 389 -1.54 9.70 -11.65
C CYS A 389 -1.51 8.18 -11.46
N ARG A 390 -2.67 7.54 -11.20
CA ARG A 390 -2.78 6.07 -11.10
C ARG A 390 -2.44 5.35 -12.41
N ALA A 391 -2.79 5.95 -13.55
CA ALA A 391 -2.39 5.44 -14.86
C ALA A 391 -0.86 5.50 -15.02
N LEU A 392 -0.20 6.59 -14.64
CA LEU A 392 1.27 6.68 -14.67
C LEU A 392 1.93 5.65 -13.76
N LEU A 393 1.42 5.46 -12.53
CA LEU A 393 1.86 4.39 -11.63
C LEU A 393 1.75 3.01 -12.30
N SER A 394 0.59 2.72 -12.88
CA SER A 394 0.32 1.46 -13.57
C SER A 394 1.29 1.22 -14.73
N ILE A 395 1.53 2.23 -15.57
CA ILE A 395 2.52 2.16 -16.66
C ILE A 395 3.94 1.96 -16.09
N GLY A 396 4.29 2.67 -15.02
CA GLY A 396 5.59 2.56 -14.36
C GLY A 396 5.86 1.16 -13.77
N THR A 397 4.83 0.49 -13.26
CA THR A 397 4.96 -0.87 -12.69
C THR A 397 5.25 -1.95 -13.73
N VAL A 398 4.88 -1.73 -15.00
CA VAL A 398 5.01 -2.71 -16.09
C VAL A 398 6.10 -2.36 -17.09
N THR A 399 6.85 -1.26 -16.88
CA THR A 399 7.90 -0.78 -17.78
C THR A 399 9.22 -0.56 -17.06
N THR A 400 10.31 -0.52 -17.83
CA THR A 400 11.61 -0.04 -17.31
C THR A 400 11.66 1.48 -17.38
N PRO A 401 12.48 2.17 -16.59
CA PRO A 401 12.59 3.64 -16.63
C PRO A 401 12.90 4.21 -18.02
N VAL A 402 13.69 3.48 -18.83
CA VAL A 402 14.02 3.88 -20.21
C VAL A 402 12.80 3.80 -21.13
N VAL A 403 12.04 2.70 -21.05
CA VAL A 403 10.82 2.53 -21.85
C VAL A 403 9.76 3.53 -21.40
N PHE A 404 9.55 3.67 -20.09
CA PHE A 404 8.63 4.62 -19.49
C PHE A 404 8.84 6.02 -20.05
N ASP A 405 10.08 6.52 -20.02
CA ASP A 405 10.41 7.86 -20.49
C ASP A 405 10.20 8.04 -22.00
N LYS A 406 10.54 7.02 -22.79
CA LYS A 406 10.42 7.03 -24.26
C LYS A 406 8.98 7.14 -24.75
N LEU A 407 7.99 6.60 -24.02
CA LEU A 407 6.58 6.57 -24.44
C LEU A 407 6.10 7.95 -24.90
N LEU A 408 6.23 8.96 -24.03
CA LEU A 408 5.69 10.29 -24.31
C LEU A 408 6.48 11.08 -25.37
N ARG A 409 7.76 10.76 -25.60
CA ARG A 409 8.62 11.45 -26.60
C ARG A 409 8.08 11.35 -28.03
N SER A 410 7.25 10.34 -28.29
CA SER A 410 6.59 10.19 -29.58
C SER A 410 5.43 11.17 -29.80
N LEU A 411 4.87 11.74 -28.72
CA LEU A 411 3.70 12.64 -28.74
C LEU A 411 4.06 14.08 -28.35
N ARG A 412 5.09 14.27 -27.52
CA ARG A 412 5.50 15.55 -26.94
C ARG A 412 7.02 15.75 -27.08
N PRO A 413 7.51 17.00 -26.95
CA PRO A 413 8.96 17.28 -27.00
C PRO A 413 9.72 16.80 -25.76
N PHE A 414 9.02 16.32 -24.71
CA PHE A 414 9.59 15.81 -23.46
C PHE A 414 9.13 14.37 -23.20
N GLY A 415 9.89 13.65 -22.37
CA GLY A 415 9.59 12.27 -21.99
C GLY A 415 8.65 12.15 -20.78
N THR A 416 8.20 10.93 -20.50
CA THR A 416 7.22 10.69 -19.42
C THR A 416 7.81 10.96 -18.03
N LEU A 417 9.14 10.82 -17.84
CA LEU A 417 9.78 11.19 -16.57
C LEU A 417 9.74 12.72 -16.34
N THR A 418 9.84 13.50 -17.42
CA THR A 418 9.68 14.97 -17.34
C THR A 418 8.23 15.33 -16.99
N LEU A 419 7.23 14.63 -17.56
CA LEU A 419 5.83 14.83 -17.16
C LEU A 419 5.61 14.51 -15.68
N LEU A 420 6.14 13.37 -15.22
CA LEU A 420 6.06 12.96 -13.82
C LEU A 420 6.69 14.00 -12.87
N SER A 421 7.82 14.58 -13.29
CA SER A 421 8.48 15.68 -12.58
C SER A 421 7.62 16.95 -12.52
N MET A 422 7.04 17.37 -13.65
CA MET A 422 6.17 18.55 -13.70
C MET A 422 4.92 18.37 -12.83
N LEU A 423 4.32 17.18 -12.86
CA LEU A 423 3.16 16.82 -12.01
C LEU A 423 3.52 16.88 -10.53
N MET A 424 4.62 16.25 -10.12
CA MET A 424 5.08 16.30 -8.73
C MET A 424 5.34 17.75 -8.30
N GLY A 425 6.02 18.54 -9.14
CA GLY A 425 6.28 19.94 -8.85
C GLY A 425 5.00 20.76 -8.67
N GLU A 426 3.98 20.53 -9.50
CA GLU A 426 2.71 21.23 -9.40
C GLU A 426 1.89 20.80 -8.18
N VAL A 427 1.80 19.49 -7.90
CA VAL A 427 1.14 18.95 -6.71
C VAL A 427 1.77 19.52 -5.43
N VAL A 428 3.11 19.57 -5.37
CA VAL A 428 3.84 20.16 -4.23
C VAL A 428 3.54 21.65 -4.10
N LYS A 429 3.49 22.42 -5.21
CA LYS A 429 3.08 23.85 -5.14
C LYS A 429 1.67 24.03 -4.58
N VAL A 430 0.72 23.21 -5.00
CA VAL A 430 -0.67 23.26 -4.50
C VAL A 430 -0.72 22.95 -3.02
N LEU A 431 -0.01 21.91 -2.56
CA LEU A 431 0.14 21.60 -1.13
C LEU A 431 0.76 22.77 -0.35
N MET A 432 1.71 23.47 -0.94
CA MET A 432 2.36 24.63 -0.34
C MET A 432 1.46 25.87 -0.26
N ALA A 433 0.47 25.99 -1.14
CA ALA A 433 -0.49 27.08 -1.16
C ALA A 433 -1.70 26.84 -0.23
N ASN A 434 -2.12 25.57 -0.10
CA ASN A 434 -3.29 25.17 0.67
C ASN A 434 -2.88 24.55 2.02
N SER A 435 -2.80 25.38 3.07
CA SER A 435 -2.43 24.97 4.44
C SER A 435 -3.63 24.46 5.27
N THR A 436 -4.62 23.84 4.64
CA THR A 436 -5.82 23.33 5.32
C THR A 436 -5.67 21.85 5.63
N ASP A 437 -6.03 21.41 6.84
CA ASP A 437 -5.94 20.01 7.31
C ASP A 437 -6.91 19.04 6.62
N GLU A 438 -7.68 19.50 5.63
CA GLU A 438 -8.54 18.62 4.83
C GLU A 438 -7.71 17.83 3.81
N GLU A 439 -7.91 16.50 3.77
CA GLU A 439 -7.36 15.63 2.73
C GLU A 439 -7.90 16.05 1.35
N THR A 440 -7.16 16.93 0.69
CA THR A 440 -7.42 17.38 -0.67
C THR A 440 -6.88 16.39 -1.71
N TRP A 441 -7.29 16.55 -2.98
CA TRP A 441 -6.82 15.75 -4.11
C TRP A 441 -5.29 15.72 -4.25
N SER A 442 -4.59 16.77 -3.79
CA SER A 442 -3.14 16.90 -3.91
C SER A 442 -2.39 15.99 -2.93
N TYR A 443 -2.96 15.65 -1.77
CA TYR A 443 -2.38 14.65 -0.87
C TYR A 443 -2.37 13.26 -1.50
N GLU A 444 -3.52 12.84 -2.06
CA GLU A 444 -3.63 11.55 -2.75
C GLU A 444 -2.74 11.51 -4.00
N ALA A 445 -2.73 12.57 -4.80
CA ALA A 445 -1.86 12.66 -5.98
C ALA A 445 -0.38 12.59 -5.61
N ARG A 446 0.07 13.25 -4.53
CA ARG A 446 1.46 13.19 -4.05
C ARG A 446 1.86 11.74 -3.75
N ASP A 447 1.05 11.02 -2.99
CA ASP A 447 1.38 9.66 -2.55
C ASP A 447 1.45 8.69 -3.75
N ILE A 448 0.52 8.80 -4.71
CA ILE A 448 0.55 8.02 -5.97
C ILE A 448 1.81 8.34 -6.81
N LEU A 449 2.17 9.63 -6.92
CA LEU A 449 3.34 10.05 -7.69
C LEU A 449 4.64 9.60 -7.01
N LEU A 450 4.71 9.62 -5.68
CA LEU A 450 5.83 9.07 -4.92
C LEU A 450 5.95 7.56 -5.15
N ASP A 451 4.84 6.82 -5.07
CA ASP A 451 4.81 5.38 -5.40
C ASP A 451 5.28 5.10 -6.83
N THR A 452 4.97 6.00 -7.77
CA THR A 452 5.44 5.90 -9.16
C THR A 452 6.96 6.04 -9.23
N TRP A 453 7.52 7.06 -8.57
CA TRP A 453 8.96 7.25 -8.50
C TRP A 453 9.67 6.07 -7.81
N THR A 454 9.16 5.60 -6.67
CA THR A 454 9.78 4.48 -5.94
C THR A 454 9.71 3.20 -6.76
N THR A 455 8.62 2.94 -7.47
CA THR A 455 8.50 1.75 -8.34
C THR A 455 9.53 1.77 -9.47
N LEU A 456 9.67 2.91 -10.15
CA LEU A 456 10.64 3.07 -11.24
C LEU A 456 12.08 2.92 -10.73
N LEU A 457 12.39 3.46 -9.54
CA LEU A 457 13.73 3.44 -8.96
C LEU A 457 14.10 2.09 -8.32
N ALA A 458 13.17 1.45 -7.59
CA ALA A 458 13.40 0.15 -6.96
C ALA A 458 13.62 -0.98 -7.99
N SER A 459 13.08 -0.82 -9.21
CA SER A 459 13.37 -1.74 -10.33
C SER A 459 14.85 -1.75 -10.74
N MET A 460 15.60 -0.69 -10.39
CA MET A 460 17.03 -0.56 -10.71
C MET A 460 17.94 -1.22 -9.67
N ASP A 461 17.54 -1.26 -8.39
CA ASP A 461 18.36 -1.83 -7.29
C ASP A 461 18.49 -3.37 -7.36
N GLY A 462 17.52 -4.07 -7.97
CA GLY A 462 17.54 -5.53 -8.13
C GLY A 462 18.32 -6.03 -9.36
N SER A 463 18.65 -5.15 -10.29
CA SER A 463 19.38 -5.45 -11.53
C SER A 463 20.85 -5.12 -11.33
N GLY A 464 21.68 -6.12 -11.03
CA GLY A 464 23.14 -6.01 -10.83
C GLY A 464 23.76 -4.76 -11.44
N GLY A 465 24.26 -3.89 -10.55
CA GLY A 465 24.48 -2.45 -10.76
C GLY A 465 24.92 -2.05 -12.16
N ASN A 466 24.06 -1.27 -12.84
CA ASN A 466 24.37 -0.36 -13.96
C ASN A 466 23.10 0.28 -14.57
N ALA A 467 21.89 -0.07 -14.14
CA ALA A 467 20.68 0.62 -14.57
C ALA A 467 20.65 2.02 -13.95
N ARG A 468 20.92 3.05 -14.75
CA ARG A 468 20.77 4.46 -14.38
C ARG A 468 19.56 5.05 -15.08
N LEU A 469 18.94 6.04 -14.45
CA LEU A 469 17.96 6.87 -15.15
C LEU A 469 18.61 7.48 -16.41
N PRO A 470 17.84 7.69 -17.50
CA PRO A 470 18.29 8.51 -18.61
C PRO A 470 18.77 9.89 -18.11
N PRO A 471 19.72 10.57 -18.78
CA PRO A 471 20.24 11.87 -18.35
C PRO A 471 19.14 12.92 -18.11
N GLU A 472 18.14 12.95 -18.97
CA GLU A 472 16.96 13.81 -18.82
C GLU A 472 16.09 13.40 -17.62
N GLY A 473 16.02 12.11 -17.31
CA GLY A 473 15.38 11.57 -16.11
C GLY A 473 16.09 11.97 -14.82
N MET A 474 17.42 12.05 -14.83
CA MET A 474 18.21 12.56 -13.69
C MET A 474 17.92 14.05 -13.46
N HIS A 475 17.89 14.87 -14.51
CA HIS A 475 17.48 16.27 -14.39
C HIS A 475 16.03 16.41 -13.92
N ALA A 476 15.13 15.57 -14.43
CA ALA A 476 13.72 15.55 -14.05
C ALA A 476 13.51 15.13 -12.58
N ALA A 477 14.37 14.31 -11.99
CA ALA A 477 14.25 13.90 -10.58
C ALA A 477 14.85 14.93 -9.58
N ALA A 478 15.84 15.73 -10.00
CA ALA A 478 16.48 16.73 -9.13
C ALA A 478 15.53 17.86 -8.70
N SER A 479 14.77 18.43 -9.64
CA SER A 479 13.87 19.56 -9.34
C SER A 479 12.72 19.19 -8.39
N PRO A 480 12.03 18.04 -8.54
CA PRO A 480 11.02 17.58 -7.59
C PRO A 480 11.60 17.38 -6.20
N PHE A 481 12.81 16.80 -6.07
CA PHE A 481 13.41 16.61 -4.75
C PHE A 481 13.64 17.94 -4.03
N SER A 482 14.17 18.96 -4.71
CA SER A 482 14.34 20.28 -4.11
C SER A 482 13.01 20.89 -3.66
N LEU A 483 11.95 20.80 -4.47
CA LEU A 483 10.62 21.30 -4.12
C LEU A 483 10.00 20.53 -2.94
N ILE A 484 10.18 19.20 -2.90
CA ILE A 484 9.72 18.35 -1.79
C ILE A 484 10.41 18.78 -0.50
N VAL A 485 11.74 18.94 -0.51
CA VAL A 485 12.48 19.38 0.69
C VAL A 485 12.01 20.75 1.13
N GLU A 486 11.93 21.73 0.23
CA GLU A 486 11.42 23.07 0.55
C GLU A 486 9.99 23.02 1.12
N SER A 487 9.18 22.08 0.64
CA SER A 487 7.83 21.86 1.15
C SER A 487 7.78 21.31 2.56
N GLU A 488 8.56 20.28 2.84
CA GLU A 488 8.67 19.71 4.19
C GLU A 488 9.23 20.74 5.19
N LEU A 489 10.18 21.59 4.78
CA LEU A 489 10.70 22.66 5.64
C LEU A 489 9.64 23.71 5.95
N LYS A 490 8.82 24.10 4.96
CA LYS A 490 7.72 25.04 5.20
C LYS A 490 6.68 24.45 6.15
N VAL A 491 6.31 23.18 5.97
CA VAL A 491 5.40 22.46 6.88
C VAL A 491 5.98 22.43 8.30
N ALA A 492 7.27 22.09 8.44
CA ALA A 492 7.95 22.10 9.73
C ALA A 492 7.92 23.48 10.39
N SER A 493 8.25 24.54 9.64
CA SER A 493 8.20 25.92 10.15
C SER A 493 6.79 26.35 10.58
N ALA A 494 5.75 25.95 9.83
CA ALA A 494 4.36 26.28 10.17
C ALA A 494 3.91 25.56 11.45
N SER A 495 4.29 24.28 11.60
CA SER A 495 3.97 23.45 12.77
C SER A 495 4.59 23.98 14.07
N ALA A 496 5.66 24.79 13.98
CA ALA A 496 6.27 25.43 15.13
C ALA A 496 5.34 26.46 15.82
N THR A 497 4.34 26.97 15.10
CA THR A 497 3.49 28.10 15.54
C THR A 497 2.06 27.69 15.91
N THR A 498 1.66 26.46 15.60
CA THR A 498 0.32 25.93 15.88
C THR A 498 0.25 25.34 17.29
N GLU A 499 -0.53 25.98 18.18
CA GLU A 499 -0.64 25.61 19.61
C GLU A 499 -1.51 24.36 19.89
N ASP A 500 -2.28 23.90 18.90
CA ASP A 500 -3.18 22.76 19.03
C ASP A 500 -2.69 21.61 18.13
N ASP A 501 -1.97 20.65 18.72
CA ASP A 501 -2.13 19.21 18.50
C ASP A 501 -0.87 18.46 18.95
N ALA A 502 -0.90 17.95 20.18
CA ALA A 502 0.04 16.92 20.62
C ALA A 502 -0.03 15.65 19.73
N ASP A 503 -1.09 15.51 18.91
CA ASP A 503 -1.29 14.43 17.95
C ASP A 503 -0.72 14.73 16.53
N CYS A 504 -0.35 15.98 16.20
CA CYS A 504 0.26 16.34 14.91
C CYS A 504 1.78 16.12 14.86
N LEU A 505 2.42 15.84 16.00
CA LEU A 505 3.84 15.50 16.06
C LEU A 505 4.02 14.03 15.64
N ALA A 506 3.93 13.78 14.33
CA ALA A 506 4.23 12.48 13.76
C ALA A 506 5.62 12.04 14.25
N SER A 507 5.66 10.94 15.02
CA SER A 507 6.91 10.30 15.43
C SER A 507 7.76 10.01 14.20
N VAL A 508 9.09 9.93 14.36
CA VAL A 508 9.99 9.57 13.25
C VAL A 508 9.52 8.31 12.50
N SER A 509 8.93 7.36 13.23
CA SER A 509 8.32 6.13 12.70
C SER A 509 7.05 6.36 11.84
N ALA A 510 6.29 7.42 12.07
CA ALA A 510 5.08 7.75 11.29
C ALA A 510 5.41 8.37 9.93
N MET A 511 6.59 8.97 9.78
CA MET A 511 7.08 9.59 8.54
C MET A 511 8.06 8.71 7.74
N ASP A 512 8.52 7.59 8.30
CA ASP A 512 9.65 6.80 7.77
C ASP A 512 9.41 6.32 6.31
N GLU A 513 8.22 5.80 5.99
CA GLU A 513 7.88 5.33 4.63
C GLU A 513 7.98 6.45 3.57
N ARG A 514 7.51 7.65 3.92
CA ARG A 514 7.55 8.82 3.02
C ARG A 514 8.99 9.30 2.84
N LEU A 515 9.76 9.38 3.93
CA LEU A 515 11.16 9.77 3.90
C LEU A 515 12.04 8.75 3.15
N GLY A 516 11.71 7.45 3.24
CA GLY A 516 12.31 6.40 2.42
C GLY A 516 12.08 6.62 0.92
N SER A 517 10.86 7.05 0.54
CA SER A 517 10.54 7.41 -0.85
C SER A 517 11.35 8.62 -1.34
N TYR A 518 11.48 9.65 -0.50
CA TYR A 518 12.31 10.82 -0.81
C TYR A 518 13.79 10.46 -0.96
N ALA A 519 14.28 9.54 -0.13
CA ALA A 519 15.66 9.07 -0.21
C ALA A 519 15.95 8.33 -1.53
N LEU A 520 15.03 7.50 -2.03
CA LEU A 520 15.19 6.86 -3.33
C LEU A 520 15.33 7.90 -4.46
N ILE A 521 14.46 8.93 -4.48
CA ILE A 521 14.54 10.02 -5.46
C ILE A 521 15.88 10.77 -5.33
N ALA A 522 16.30 11.09 -4.10
CA ALA A 522 17.55 11.79 -3.85
C ALA A 522 18.77 11.00 -4.34
N ARG A 523 18.78 9.69 -4.08
CA ARG A 523 19.86 8.76 -4.45
C ARG A 523 19.92 8.53 -5.96
N ALA A 524 18.83 8.76 -6.69
CA ALA A 524 18.86 8.73 -8.15
C ALA A 524 19.69 9.88 -8.77
N VAL A 525 19.91 10.98 -8.02
CA VAL A 525 20.60 12.19 -8.51
C VAL A 525 21.52 12.81 -7.46
N VAL A 526 22.38 11.98 -6.86
CA VAL A 526 23.27 12.36 -5.75
C VAL A 526 24.17 13.56 -6.04
N ASP A 527 24.54 13.77 -7.31
CA ASP A 527 25.40 14.87 -7.74
C ASP A 527 24.76 16.25 -7.53
N ALA A 528 23.43 16.33 -7.59
CA ALA A 528 22.67 17.55 -7.33
C ALA A 528 22.11 17.59 -5.90
N THR A 529 21.61 16.46 -5.39
CA THR A 529 20.86 16.42 -4.13
C THR A 529 21.76 16.50 -2.89
N ILE A 530 22.93 15.84 -2.88
CA ILE A 530 23.84 15.89 -1.71
C ILE A 530 24.41 17.30 -1.50
N PRO A 531 24.94 18.00 -2.53
CA PRO A 531 25.39 19.38 -2.36
C PRO A 531 24.27 20.34 -1.95
N PHE A 532 23.06 20.14 -2.48
CA PHE A 532 21.87 20.92 -2.11
C PHE A 532 21.53 20.76 -0.62
N LEU A 533 21.46 19.52 -0.12
CA LEU A 533 21.23 19.24 1.30
C LEU A 533 22.35 19.80 2.19
N ALA A 534 23.61 19.69 1.76
CA ALA A 534 24.74 20.24 2.50
C ALA A 534 24.68 21.76 2.62
N LYS A 535 24.30 22.45 1.53
CA LYS A 535 24.09 23.90 1.55
C LYS A 535 22.93 24.27 2.47
N LEU A 536 21.76 23.64 2.32
CA LEU A 536 20.60 23.91 3.17
C LEU A 536 20.93 23.70 4.65
N PHE A 537 21.53 22.57 5.01
CA PHE A 537 21.92 22.32 6.40
C PHE A 537 22.88 23.37 6.93
N SER A 538 23.91 23.74 6.16
CA SER A 538 24.87 24.79 6.56
C SER A 538 24.19 26.15 6.74
N ASP A 539 23.29 26.53 5.84
CA ASP A 539 22.59 27.82 5.89
C ASP A 539 21.66 27.90 7.13
N HIS A 540 20.95 26.81 7.46
CA HIS A 540 20.08 26.75 8.65
C HIS A 540 20.86 26.73 9.96
N VAL A 541 21.98 25.97 10.01
CA VAL A 541 22.88 26.00 11.17
C VAL A 541 23.46 27.40 11.37
N ALA A 542 23.87 28.08 10.30
CA ALA A 542 24.36 29.46 10.38
C ALA A 542 23.28 30.43 10.88
N ARG A 543 22.01 30.26 10.47
CA ARG A 543 20.86 31.02 11.00
C ARG A 543 20.69 30.81 12.51
N LEU A 544 20.78 29.58 13.00
CA LEU A 544 20.72 29.27 14.43
C LEU A 544 21.83 29.97 15.23
N HIS A 545 23.06 29.98 14.70
CA HIS A 545 24.17 30.68 15.35
C HIS A 545 24.01 32.21 15.33
N GLN A 546 23.47 32.78 14.25
CA GLN A 546 23.28 34.22 14.10
C GLN A 546 22.11 34.77 14.93
N GLY A 547 21.04 34.01 15.11
CA GLY A 547 19.84 34.39 15.88
C GLY A 547 19.96 34.24 17.40
N ARG A 548 21.14 33.85 17.92
CA ARG A 548 21.35 33.50 19.34
C ARG A 548 20.93 34.65 20.27
N GLY A 549 19.83 34.45 20.99
CA GLY A 549 19.32 35.34 22.04
C GLY A 549 18.59 36.60 21.54
N THR A 550 18.34 36.73 20.24
CA THR A 550 17.70 37.91 19.63
C THR A 550 16.47 37.58 18.78
N VAL A 551 16.43 36.39 18.17
CA VAL A 551 15.32 35.89 17.34
C VAL A 551 14.84 34.57 17.92
N ASP A 552 13.53 34.31 17.87
CA ASP A 552 12.97 33.01 18.27
C ASP A 552 13.52 31.90 17.34
N PRO A 553 14.27 30.91 17.86
CA PRO A 553 14.87 29.88 17.03
C PRO A 553 13.87 28.77 16.65
N THR A 554 12.65 28.75 17.19
CA THR A 554 11.72 27.60 17.13
C THR A 554 11.45 27.12 15.70
N GLU A 555 11.10 28.03 14.78
CA GLU A 555 10.89 27.68 13.36
C GLU A 555 12.14 27.05 12.73
N THR A 556 13.32 27.63 13.01
CA THR A 556 14.58 27.14 12.45
C THR A 556 14.99 25.80 13.07
N LEU A 557 14.61 25.54 14.33
CA LEU A 557 14.84 24.24 14.99
C LEU A 557 14.00 23.13 14.37
N GLU A 558 12.73 23.40 14.04
CA GLU A 558 11.85 22.44 13.35
C GLU A 558 12.30 22.19 11.89
N GLU A 559 12.79 23.22 11.20
CA GLU A 559 13.43 23.07 9.88
C GLU A 559 14.67 22.15 9.96
N VAL A 560 15.55 22.36 10.94
CA VAL A 560 16.75 21.53 11.14
C VAL A 560 16.39 20.10 11.56
N TYR A 561 15.38 19.92 12.40
CA TYR A 561 14.85 18.61 12.76
C TYR A 561 14.44 17.82 11.50
N SER A 562 13.62 18.44 10.64
CA SER A 562 13.16 17.82 9.40
C SER A 562 14.29 17.55 8.40
N LEU A 563 15.25 18.47 8.28
CA LEU A 563 16.45 18.27 7.47
C LEU A 563 17.27 17.06 7.93
N LEU A 564 17.47 16.89 9.25
CA LEU A 564 18.23 15.75 9.78
C LEU A 564 17.55 14.42 9.45
N LEU A 565 16.22 14.36 9.51
CA LEU A 565 15.46 13.16 9.14
C LEU A 565 15.60 12.85 7.64
N ILE A 566 15.44 13.85 6.77
CA ILE A 566 15.61 13.70 5.32
C ILE A 566 17.03 13.25 5.00
N ILE A 567 18.05 13.93 5.54
CA ILE A 567 19.46 13.60 5.26
C ILE A 567 19.80 12.20 5.78
N GLY A 568 19.31 11.80 6.96
CA GLY A 568 19.52 10.46 7.50
C GLY A 568 18.99 9.37 6.58
N HIS A 569 17.78 9.53 6.03
CA HIS A 569 17.22 8.59 5.05
C HIS A 569 18.02 8.61 3.74
N VAL A 570 18.43 9.77 3.24
CA VAL A 570 19.21 9.86 2.00
C VAL A 570 20.56 9.13 2.14
N LEU A 571 21.23 9.29 3.29
CA LEU A 571 22.56 8.73 3.52
C LEU A 571 22.54 7.25 3.91
N ALA A 572 21.50 6.73 4.57
CA ALA A 572 21.51 5.37 5.09
C ALA A 572 20.12 4.71 5.08
N ASP A 573 20.11 3.39 4.86
CA ASP A 573 18.91 2.55 4.95
C ASP A 573 18.60 2.12 6.39
N GLU A 574 17.38 1.62 6.62
CA GLU A 574 17.01 1.01 7.89
C GLU A 574 17.78 -0.30 8.08
N GLY A 575 18.56 -0.37 9.16
CA GLY A 575 19.42 -1.50 9.51
C GLY A 575 18.77 -2.51 10.45
N GLU A 576 17.45 -2.64 10.42
CA GLU A 576 16.73 -3.59 11.26
C GLU A 576 16.82 -5.01 10.66
N GLY A 577 17.26 -5.98 11.47
CA GLY A 577 17.38 -7.38 11.05
C GLY A 577 18.65 -7.75 10.26
N GLU A 578 19.25 -6.82 9.49
CA GLU A 578 20.42 -7.09 8.64
C GLU A 578 21.59 -6.09 8.86
N THR A 579 22.75 -6.35 8.25
CA THR A 579 23.88 -5.40 8.29
C THR A 579 23.65 -4.30 7.26
N ALA A 580 23.48 -3.05 7.70
CA ALA A 580 23.32 -1.93 6.78
C ALA A 580 24.59 -1.74 5.95
N LEU A 581 24.39 -1.60 4.64
CA LEU A 581 25.42 -1.25 3.67
C LEU A 581 25.25 0.20 3.24
N VAL A 582 26.33 0.80 2.76
CA VAL A 582 26.26 2.14 2.15
C VAL A 582 25.40 2.03 0.88
N PRO A 583 24.39 2.89 0.66
CA PRO A 583 23.61 2.86 -0.56
C PRO A 583 24.48 2.91 -1.83
N ASP A 584 24.22 2.04 -2.80
CA ASP A 584 25.08 1.85 -3.99
C ASP A 584 25.26 3.12 -4.83
N ALA A 585 24.23 3.96 -4.90
CA ALA A 585 24.32 5.26 -5.56
C ALA A 585 25.41 6.16 -4.97
N LEU A 586 25.58 6.15 -3.63
CA LEU A 586 26.57 6.95 -2.93
C LEU A 586 27.99 6.39 -3.10
N GLN A 587 28.12 5.08 -3.36
CA GLN A 587 29.41 4.43 -3.60
C GLN A 587 29.94 4.62 -5.03
N SER A 588 29.05 4.72 -6.01
CA SER A 588 29.38 4.54 -7.43
C SER A 588 29.34 5.83 -8.28
N HIS A 589 28.74 6.92 -7.79
CA HIS A 589 28.55 8.14 -8.59
C HIS A 589 29.74 9.11 -8.55
N PHE A 590 30.39 9.31 -7.40
CA PHE A 590 31.43 10.33 -7.22
C PHE A 590 32.82 9.89 -7.71
N VAL A 591 32.92 9.26 -8.89
CA VAL A 591 34.11 8.53 -9.39
C VAL A 591 35.39 9.38 -9.39
N ASP A 592 35.27 10.68 -9.65
CA ASP A 592 36.41 11.60 -9.83
C ASP A 592 36.97 12.17 -8.52
N VAL A 593 36.36 11.85 -7.37
CA VAL A 593 36.81 12.36 -6.06
C VAL A 593 37.89 11.45 -5.49
N VAL A 594 39.11 12.00 -5.39
CA VAL A 594 40.31 11.29 -4.89
C VAL A 594 40.64 11.65 -3.44
N GLU A 595 40.16 12.78 -2.94
CA GLU A 595 40.38 13.23 -1.56
C GLU A 595 39.10 13.05 -0.73
N ALA A 596 39.19 12.29 0.35
CA ALA A 596 38.05 12.02 1.23
C ALA A 596 37.41 13.30 1.81
N ASN A 597 38.20 14.35 2.05
CA ASN A 597 37.69 15.63 2.54
C ASN A 597 36.84 16.41 1.51
N ASN A 598 36.94 16.06 0.23
CA ASN A 598 36.18 16.69 -0.84
C ASN A 598 34.97 15.84 -1.26
N HIS A 599 34.80 14.65 -0.67
CA HIS A 599 33.68 13.77 -0.98
C HIS A 599 32.38 14.33 -0.39
N PRO A 600 31.34 14.64 -1.20
CA PRO A 600 30.15 15.34 -0.72
C PRO A 600 29.45 14.66 0.47
N VAL A 601 29.37 13.33 0.47
CA VAL A 601 28.83 12.54 1.59
C VAL A 601 29.66 12.68 2.87
N VAL A 602 31.00 12.70 2.75
CA VAL A 602 31.91 12.85 3.90
C VAL A 602 31.81 14.27 4.45
N VAL A 603 31.76 15.28 3.57
CA VAL A 603 31.59 16.69 3.95
C VAL A 603 30.27 16.87 4.70
N LEU A 604 29.16 16.38 4.15
CA LEU A 604 27.84 16.46 4.79
C LEU A 604 27.81 15.75 6.14
N SER A 605 28.27 14.49 6.19
CA SER A 605 28.36 13.72 7.44
C SER A 605 29.21 14.42 8.49
N SER A 606 30.37 14.95 8.08
CA SER A 606 31.28 15.66 8.99
C SER A 606 30.66 16.96 9.51
N SER A 607 29.91 17.69 8.69
CA SER A 607 29.21 18.91 9.11
C SER A 607 28.13 18.60 10.15
N ILE A 608 27.38 17.52 9.97
CA ILE A 608 26.34 17.09 10.94
C ILE A 608 26.98 16.61 12.25
N ILE A 609 28.05 15.81 12.18
CA ILE A 609 28.77 15.35 13.39
C ILE A 609 29.38 16.53 14.14
N LYS A 610 29.97 17.52 13.45
CA LYS A 610 30.47 18.75 14.07
C LYS A 610 29.37 19.60 14.69
N PHE A 611 28.19 19.64 14.07
CA PHE A 611 27.03 20.27 14.69
C PHE A 611 26.61 19.52 15.96
N ALA A 612 26.48 18.20 15.90
CA ALA A 612 26.12 17.35 17.04
C ALA A 612 27.11 17.47 18.20
N ASP A 613 28.42 17.56 17.95
CA ASP A 613 29.46 17.74 18.98
C ASP A 613 29.26 19.03 19.80
N GLN A 614 28.60 20.05 19.26
CA GLN A 614 28.28 21.29 19.99
C GLN A 614 27.32 21.05 21.15
N CYS A 615 26.53 19.97 21.16
CA CYS A 615 25.63 19.67 22.28
C CYS A 615 26.38 19.35 23.59
N LEU A 616 27.66 19.04 23.49
CA LEU A 616 28.51 18.74 24.65
C LEU A 616 28.85 20.01 25.43
N ASP A 617 28.91 21.17 24.77
CA ASP A 617 29.08 22.46 25.42
C ASP A 617 27.78 22.88 26.15
N PRO A 618 27.79 23.07 27.48
CA PRO A 618 26.60 23.46 28.25
C PRO A 618 25.89 24.70 27.73
N GLU A 619 26.62 25.70 27.25
CA GLU A 619 26.01 26.94 26.74
C GLU A 619 25.23 26.69 25.45
N MET A 620 25.85 25.96 24.51
CA MET A 620 25.22 25.58 23.24
C MET A 620 24.02 24.66 23.47
N ARG A 621 24.15 23.70 24.39
CA ARG A 621 23.07 22.78 24.74
C ARG A 621 21.82 23.50 25.23
N SER A 622 21.99 24.47 26.13
CA SER A 622 20.88 25.23 26.68
C SER A 622 20.19 26.18 25.69
N SER A 623 20.88 26.53 24.59
CA SER A 623 20.40 27.55 23.64
C SER A 623 19.88 27.00 22.33
N ILE A 624 20.40 25.85 21.86
CA ILE A 624 20.08 25.30 20.53
C ILE A 624 19.53 23.87 20.63
N PHE A 625 20.01 23.04 21.56
CA PHE A 625 19.65 21.63 21.61
C PHE A 625 18.42 21.38 22.46
N SER A 626 17.25 21.67 21.87
CA SER A 626 15.97 21.20 22.40
C SER A 626 15.94 19.67 22.43
N PRO A 627 15.14 19.06 23.31
CA PRO A 627 15.07 17.60 23.42
C PRO A 627 14.59 16.93 22.12
N ARG A 628 13.64 17.55 21.43
CA ARG A 628 13.20 17.14 20.10
C ARG A 628 14.31 17.21 19.05
N LEU A 629 15.12 18.26 19.04
CA LEU A 629 16.28 18.32 18.14
C LEU A 629 17.32 17.25 18.51
N MET A 630 17.54 17.02 19.80
CA MET A 630 18.43 15.97 20.28
C MET A 630 17.94 14.58 19.84
N GLU A 631 16.62 14.38 19.78
CA GLU A 631 16.01 13.15 19.26
C GLU A 631 16.45 12.89 17.81
N ALA A 632 16.28 13.88 16.92
CA ALA A 632 16.71 13.76 15.52
C ALA A 632 18.23 13.55 15.38
N VAL A 633 19.04 14.19 16.23
CA VAL A 633 20.50 13.99 16.25
C VAL A 633 20.85 12.54 16.65
N ILE A 634 20.25 12.02 17.73
CA ILE A 634 20.48 10.64 18.18
C ILE A 634 20.00 9.64 17.12
N TRP A 635 18.82 9.86 16.55
CA TRP A 635 18.27 9.03 15.47
C TRP A 635 19.19 9.02 14.25
N PHE A 636 19.66 10.20 13.81
CA PHE A 636 20.59 10.32 12.69
C PHE A 636 21.90 9.58 12.98
N LEU A 637 22.50 9.80 14.16
CA LEU A 637 23.74 9.13 14.55
C LEU A 637 23.58 7.61 14.65
N ALA A 638 22.41 7.12 15.08
CA ALA A 638 22.15 5.68 15.16
C ALA A 638 22.18 5.05 13.77
N ARG A 639 21.42 5.62 12.83
CA ARG A 639 21.33 5.18 11.43
C ARG A 639 22.67 5.32 10.70
N TRP A 640 23.33 6.46 10.89
CA TRP A 640 24.62 6.78 10.28
C TRP A 640 25.75 5.89 10.80
N SER A 641 25.87 5.72 12.12
CA SER A 641 26.97 4.93 12.71
C SER A 641 26.88 3.46 12.32
N PHE A 642 25.66 2.91 12.21
CA PHE A 642 25.46 1.54 11.75
C PHE A 642 25.96 1.31 10.32
N THR A 643 25.89 2.34 9.48
CA THR A 643 26.26 2.27 8.05
C THR A 643 27.72 2.65 7.80
N TYR A 644 28.21 3.75 8.38
CA TYR A 644 29.48 4.37 7.98
C TYR A 644 30.64 4.18 8.97
N LEU A 645 30.36 3.84 10.23
CA LEU A 645 31.39 3.79 11.26
C LEU A 645 32.19 2.48 11.17
N MET A 646 33.51 2.59 11.01
CA MET A 646 34.46 1.47 11.01
C MET A 646 34.01 0.31 10.12
N LEU A 647 33.70 0.63 8.86
CA LEU A 647 33.36 -0.33 7.82
C LEU A 647 34.46 -1.39 7.65
N VAL A 648 34.05 -2.66 7.58
CA VAL A 648 34.92 -3.79 7.24
C VAL A 648 34.62 -4.17 5.80
N GLU A 649 35.62 -4.12 4.91
CA GLU A 649 35.44 -4.64 3.55
C GLU A 649 35.32 -6.16 3.60
N ASP A 650 34.15 -6.71 3.29
CA ASP A 650 34.00 -8.14 3.06
C ASP A 650 34.75 -8.53 1.78
N CYS A 651 35.89 -9.20 1.96
CA CYS A 651 36.77 -9.72 0.90
C CYS A 651 36.12 -10.85 0.04
N ASN A 652 34.80 -11.08 0.15
CA ASN A 652 34.09 -12.22 -0.45
C ASN A 652 33.28 -11.89 -1.71
N LEU A 653 33.40 -10.68 -2.28
CA LEU A 653 32.98 -10.42 -3.66
C LEU A 653 34.05 -10.99 -4.60
N GLY A 654 33.77 -12.17 -5.16
CA GLY A 654 34.72 -13.04 -5.86
C GLY A 654 35.67 -12.34 -6.83
N SER A 655 36.96 -12.65 -6.70
CA SER A 655 38.01 -12.73 -7.73
C SER A 655 38.05 -11.72 -8.89
N ASN A 656 37.48 -10.53 -8.75
CA ASN A 656 37.71 -9.39 -9.64
C ASN A 656 38.43 -8.30 -8.84
N GLN A 657 39.69 -8.58 -8.50
CA GLN A 657 40.67 -7.59 -8.03
C GLN A 657 41.08 -6.60 -9.15
N LEU A 658 40.11 -6.02 -9.85
CA LEU A 658 40.32 -4.92 -10.77
C LEU A 658 39.50 -3.72 -10.25
N GLN A 659 40.22 -2.86 -9.51
CA GLN A 659 39.89 -1.46 -9.23
C GLN A 659 38.62 -1.21 -8.40
N SER A 660 38.74 -1.21 -7.07
CA SER A 660 37.84 -0.40 -6.25
C SER A 660 37.96 1.05 -6.71
N LEU A 661 36.85 1.68 -7.14
CA LEU A 661 36.85 3.10 -7.53
C LEU A 661 37.49 3.96 -6.41
N PRO A 662 38.40 4.91 -6.73
CA PRO A 662 39.06 5.78 -5.74
C PRO A 662 38.10 6.46 -4.75
N SER A 663 36.91 6.83 -5.24
CA SER A 663 35.83 7.41 -4.46
C SER A 663 35.25 6.48 -3.40
N ARG A 664 35.00 5.21 -3.75
CA ARG A 664 34.55 4.18 -2.81
C ARG A 664 35.60 3.97 -1.72
N ALA A 665 36.88 3.90 -2.09
CA ALA A 665 37.96 3.81 -1.11
C ALA A 665 37.99 5.02 -0.16
N CYS A 666 37.75 6.24 -0.65
CA CYS A 666 37.67 7.44 0.20
C CYS A 666 36.56 7.36 1.25
N LEU A 667 35.36 6.96 0.84
CA LEU A 667 34.20 6.86 1.72
C LEU A 667 34.40 5.79 2.81
N PHE A 668 34.99 4.64 2.44
CA PHE A 668 35.21 3.53 3.36
C PHE A 668 36.42 3.75 4.29
N THR A 669 37.40 4.56 3.89
CA THR A 669 38.63 4.78 4.69
C THR A 669 38.53 5.95 5.66
N PHE A 670 37.67 6.95 5.41
CA PHE A 670 37.64 8.18 6.21
C PHE A 670 37.17 7.97 7.66
N PHE A 671 36.05 7.27 7.84
CA PHE A 671 35.49 6.93 9.16
C PHE A 671 35.97 5.56 9.68
N ASN A 672 37.10 5.08 9.16
CA ASN A 672 37.69 3.81 9.57
C ASN A 672 38.55 3.94 10.84
N GLU A 673 38.94 2.81 11.43
CA GLU A 673 39.72 2.71 12.66
C GLU A 673 41.10 3.40 12.60
N HIS A 674 41.66 3.58 11.40
CA HIS A 674 42.96 4.20 11.19
C HIS A 674 42.91 5.72 10.95
N ASN A 675 41.72 6.31 10.88
CA ASN A 675 41.54 7.74 10.62
C ASN A 675 40.54 8.36 11.62
N GLN A 676 39.44 8.97 11.17
CA GLN A 676 38.52 9.69 12.06
C GLN A 676 37.56 8.78 12.84
N GLY A 677 37.49 7.49 12.52
CA GLY A 677 36.51 6.57 13.11
C GLY A 677 36.55 6.49 14.64
N LYS A 678 37.75 6.43 15.24
CA LYS A 678 37.90 6.40 16.71
C LYS A 678 37.47 7.71 17.37
N PHE A 679 37.80 8.83 16.74
CA PHE A 679 37.45 10.16 17.24
C PHE A 679 35.94 10.40 17.19
N VAL A 680 35.30 10.03 16.07
CA VAL A 680 33.84 10.12 15.91
C VAL A 680 33.12 9.18 16.87
N LEU A 681 33.63 7.97 17.08
CA LEU A 681 33.08 7.03 18.06
C LEU A 681 33.08 7.63 19.48
N ASP A 682 34.18 8.28 19.88
CA ASP A 682 34.25 8.98 21.17
C ASP A 682 33.23 10.12 21.30
N ILE A 683 33.06 10.92 20.25
CA ILE A 683 32.01 11.96 20.20
C ILE A 683 30.62 11.33 20.42
N ILE A 684 30.28 10.28 19.67
CA ILE A 684 28.97 9.62 19.76
C ILE A 684 28.69 9.10 21.18
N VAL A 685 29.70 8.51 21.84
CA VAL A 685 29.55 8.03 23.23
C VAL A 685 29.35 9.20 24.20
N ARG A 686 30.08 10.31 24.04
CA ARG A 686 29.89 11.52 24.85
C ARG A 686 28.50 12.13 24.65
N ILE A 687 27.99 12.15 23.41
CA ILE A 687 26.63 12.62 23.09
C ILE A 687 25.59 11.71 23.76
N SER A 688 25.77 10.39 23.68
CA SER A 688 24.87 9.40 24.31
C SER A 688 24.83 9.58 25.84
N LEU A 689 25.97 9.81 26.47
CA LEU A 689 26.01 10.12 27.90
C LEU A 689 25.29 11.45 28.21
N THR A 690 25.49 12.46 27.36
CA THR A 690 24.85 13.78 27.53
C THR A 690 23.33 13.71 27.40
N SER A 691 22.80 12.94 26.45
CA SER A 691 21.36 12.77 26.25
C SER A 691 20.69 12.06 27.43
N LEU A 692 21.33 11.05 28.02
CA LEU A 692 20.81 10.33 29.18
C LEU A 692 20.82 11.16 30.47
N MET A 693 21.76 12.09 30.60
CA MET A 693 22.01 12.82 31.86
C MET A 693 21.38 14.22 31.91
N SER A 694 21.23 14.88 30.76
CA SER A 694 20.87 16.31 30.71
C SER A 694 19.37 16.58 30.59
N TYR A 695 18.56 15.56 30.32
CA TYR A 695 17.11 15.69 30.07
C TYR A 695 16.26 14.77 30.98
N PRO A 696 16.34 14.89 32.32
CA PRO A 696 15.66 13.99 33.26
C PRO A 696 14.16 14.31 33.49
N GLY A 697 13.66 15.44 32.96
CA GLY A 697 12.33 15.98 33.24
C GLY A 697 11.27 15.74 32.16
N GLU A 698 11.66 15.26 30.99
CA GLU A 698 10.71 14.99 29.90
C GLU A 698 10.12 13.59 30.02
N LYS A 699 8.79 13.52 29.92
CA LYS A 699 8.05 12.25 29.91
C LYS A 699 8.08 11.57 28.55
N ASP A 700 8.65 12.22 27.54
CA ASP A 700 8.78 11.69 26.20
C ASP A 700 9.87 10.63 26.21
N LEU A 701 9.43 9.40 26.41
CA LEU A 701 10.23 8.17 26.53
C LEU A 701 11.15 7.97 25.31
N GLN A 702 10.87 8.65 24.19
CA GLN A 702 11.47 8.43 22.88
C GLN A 702 12.96 8.79 22.82
N LEU A 703 13.42 9.93 23.33
CA LEU A 703 14.86 10.30 23.28
C LEU A 703 15.75 9.29 24.02
N GLN A 704 15.32 8.89 25.22
CA GLN A 704 16.04 7.92 26.04
C GLN A 704 15.95 6.51 25.45
N GLU A 705 14.80 6.13 24.91
CA GLU A 705 14.61 4.85 24.21
C GLU A 705 15.46 4.77 22.94
N LEU A 706 15.46 5.78 22.07
CA LEU A 706 16.31 5.83 20.89
C LEU A 706 17.80 5.72 21.23
N THR A 707 18.23 6.43 22.28
CA THR A 707 19.63 6.36 22.75
C THR A 707 19.99 4.93 23.18
N CYS A 708 19.13 4.27 23.96
CA CYS A 708 19.40 2.95 24.50
C CYS A 708 19.23 1.81 23.47
N PHE A 709 18.11 1.81 22.74
CA PHE A 709 17.69 0.72 21.85
C PHE A 709 18.25 0.83 20.43
N GLN A 710 18.50 2.04 19.93
CA GLN A 710 19.00 2.22 18.57
C GLN A 710 20.48 2.60 18.57
N LEU A 711 20.85 3.75 19.12
CA LEU A 711 22.22 4.28 18.99
C LEU A 711 23.25 3.39 19.69
N LEU A 712 23.14 3.22 21.02
CA LEU A 712 24.12 2.45 21.78
C LEU A 712 24.13 0.98 21.34
N HIS A 713 22.94 0.41 21.08
CA HIS A 713 22.84 -0.95 20.61
C HIS A 713 23.48 -1.13 19.22
N ALA A 714 23.37 -0.17 18.30
CA ALA A 714 24.02 -0.23 16.99
C ALA A 714 25.54 -0.30 17.11
N LEU A 715 26.14 0.42 18.07
CA LEU A 715 27.59 0.44 18.29
C LEU A 715 28.14 -0.91 18.76
N VAL A 716 27.36 -1.70 19.51
CA VAL A 716 27.82 -2.97 20.09
C VAL A 716 27.52 -4.21 19.23
N ARG A 717 26.92 -4.04 18.04
CA ARG A 717 26.64 -5.15 17.12
C ARG A 717 27.91 -5.74 16.48
N ARG A 718 28.92 -4.91 16.21
CA ARG A 718 30.15 -5.33 15.52
C ARG A 718 31.34 -5.41 16.47
N ARG A 719 32.05 -6.54 16.43
CA ARG A 719 33.19 -6.82 17.34
C ARG A 719 34.32 -5.80 17.22
N ASN A 720 34.60 -5.31 16.02
CA ASN A 720 35.65 -4.32 15.76
C ASN A 720 35.34 -2.98 16.46
N ILE A 721 34.08 -2.54 16.46
CA ILE A 721 33.63 -1.34 17.18
C ILE A 721 33.72 -1.58 18.69
N CYS A 722 33.24 -2.72 19.19
CA CYS A 722 33.34 -3.07 20.63
C CYS A 722 34.79 -3.02 21.14
N PHE A 723 35.75 -3.51 20.34
CA PHE A 723 37.17 -3.46 20.71
C PHE A 723 37.66 -2.02 20.96
N HIS A 724 37.29 -1.08 20.10
CA HIS A 724 37.66 0.32 20.25
C HIS A 724 36.84 1.03 21.34
N LEU A 725 35.54 0.73 21.48
CA LEU A 725 34.68 1.28 22.55
C LEU A 725 35.29 1.07 23.95
N LEU A 726 35.74 -0.15 24.24
CA LEU A 726 36.30 -0.49 25.55
C LEU A 726 37.64 0.20 25.86
N SER A 727 38.30 0.75 24.85
CA SER A 727 39.52 1.55 25.00
C SER A 727 39.25 3.03 25.29
N LEU A 728 38.02 3.50 25.11
CA LEU A 728 37.64 4.90 25.29
C LEU A 728 37.32 5.21 26.77
N ASP A 729 37.85 6.33 27.26
CA ASP A 729 37.52 6.82 28.60
C ASP A 729 36.06 7.26 28.69
N SER A 730 35.47 7.77 27.60
CA SER A 730 34.04 8.13 27.53
C SER A 730 33.12 6.93 27.76
N TRP A 731 33.46 5.73 27.23
CA TRP A 731 32.71 4.50 27.46
C TRP A 731 32.84 4.01 28.92
N ARG A 732 34.04 4.13 29.49
CA ARG A 732 34.28 3.83 30.91
C ARG A 732 33.48 4.76 31.81
N ASN A 733 33.38 6.04 31.46
CA ASN A 733 32.57 7.02 32.18
C ASN A 733 31.09 6.68 32.11
N LEU A 734 30.57 6.25 30.96
CA LEU A 734 29.19 5.77 30.81
C LEU A 734 28.93 4.52 31.68
N ALA A 735 29.82 3.54 31.65
CA ALA A 735 29.74 2.34 32.48
C ALA A 735 29.79 2.67 33.99
N ASN A 736 30.68 3.58 34.39
CA ASN A 736 30.80 4.05 35.77
C ASN A 736 29.57 4.84 36.21
N ALA A 737 29.00 5.66 35.33
CA ALA A 737 27.75 6.38 35.60
C ALA A 737 26.59 5.40 35.77
N PHE A 738 26.48 4.39 34.90
CA PHE A 738 25.43 3.37 35.01
C PHE A 738 25.53 2.59 36.32
N ALA A 739 26.75 2.25 36.74
CA ALA A 739 26.97 1.62 38.03
C ALA A 739 26.62 2.58 39.17
N ASN A 740 27.27 3.75 39.25
CA ASN A 740 27.36 4.53 40.48
C ASN A 740 26.42 5.75 40.56
N ASP A 741 25.90 6.25 39.45
CA ASP A 741 25.15 7.51 39.40
C ASP A 741 23.64 7.30 39.59
N LYS A 742 23.06 8.09 40.50
CA LYS A 742 21.63 8.01 40.83
C LYS A 742 20.72 8.55 39.74
N THR A 743 21.24 9.37 38.83
CA THR A 743 20.48 9.97 37.73
C THR A 743 20.06 8.94 36.69
N LEU A 744 20.92 7.98 36.34
CA LEU A 744 20.56 6.90 35.40
C LEU A 744 19.58 5.88 36.01
N PHE A 745 19.45 5.83 37.35
CA PHE A 745 18.37 5.08 38.00
C PHE A 745 16.98 5.69 37.80
N LEU A 746 16.88 6.94 37.31
CA LEU A 746 15.62 7.58 36.97
C LEU A 746 15.10 7.19 35.58
N LEU A 747 15.92 6.52 34.76
CA LEU A 747 15.49 5.95 33.48
C LEU A 747 14.36 4.93 33.68
N ASN A 748 13.49 4.79 32.69
CA ASN A 748 12.44 3.77 32.72
C ASN A 748 13.05 2.34 32.76
N SER A 749 12.30 1.37 33.28
CA SER A 749 12.82 0.00 33.47
C SER A 749 13.23 -0.72 32.17
N VAL A 750 12.67 -0.31 31.03
CA VAL A 750 12.90 -0.91 29.71
C VAL A 750 14.23 -0.38 29.15
N SER A 751 14.46 0.93 29.20
CA SER A 751 15.71 1.60 28.84
C SER A 751 16.88 1.18 29.73
N GLN A 752 16.67 1.01 31.05
CA GLN A 752 17.70 0.48 31.95
C GLN A 752 18.18 -0.92 31.55
N ARG A 753 17.25 -1.82 31.19
CA ARG A 753 17.60 -3.17 30.73
C ARG A 753 18.36 -3.14 29.41
N SER A 754 17.93 -2.30 28.48
CA SER A 754 18.60 -2.13 27.19
C SER A 754 20.02 -1.57 27.32
N LEU A 755 20.20 -0.57 28.19
CA LEU A 755 21.51 -0.02 28.52
C LEU A 755 22.41 -1.08 29.18
N ALA A 756 21.88 -1.84 30.13
CA ALA A 756 22.60 -2.96 30.76
C ALA A 756 23.03 -4.01 29.73
N GLN A 757 22.10 -4.43 28.86
CA GLN A 757 22.36 -5.37 27.77
C GLN A 757 23.48 -4.85 26.86
N THR A 758 23.42 -3.58 26.47
CA THR A 758 24.41 -2.95 25.60
C THR A 758 25.80 -2.91 26.25
N LEU A 759 25.88 -2.51 27.52
CA LEU A 759 27.15 -2.51 28.26
C LEU A 759 27.73 -3.92 28.37
N VAL A 760 26.91 -4.93 28.66
CA VAL A 760 27.36 -6.33 28.71
C VAL A 760 27.82 -6.82 27.32
N LEU A 761 27.06 -6.56 26.26
CA LEU A 761 27.41 -6.93 24.89
C LEU A 761 28.73 -6.31 24.43
N SER A 762 29.08 -5.12 24.92
CA SER A 762 30.37 -4.49 24.60
C SER A 762 31.58 -5.35 25.04
N ALA A 763 31.42 -6.18 26.07
CA ALA A 763 32.47 -7.08 26.56
C ALA A 763 32.89 -8.13 25.52
N TYR A 764 32.07 -8.39 24.51
CA TYR A 764 32.42 -9.22 23.34
C TYR A 764 33.65 -8.70 22.57
N GLY A 765 33.95 -7.40 22.68
CA GLY A 765 35.16 -6.78 22.13
C GLY A 765 36.46 -7.14 22.88
N MET A 766 36.39 -7.72 24.08
CA MET A 766 37.58 -8.03 24.88
C MET A 766 38.37 -9.22 24.35
N ARG A 767 39.69 -9.17 24.53
CA ARG A 767 40.60 -10.24 24.07
C ARG A 767 40.68 -11.43 25.03
N SER A 768 40.32 -11.25 26.30
CA SER A 768 40.41 -12.28 27.35
C SER A 768 39.09 -12.45 28.09
N SER A 769 38.68 -13.70 28.31
CA SER A 769 37.50 -14.04 29.12
C SER A 769 37.58 -13.47 30.53
N ASP A 770 38.76 -13.42 31.14
CA ASP A 770 38.94 -12.93 32.50
C ASP A 770 38.67 -11.42 32.63
N ALA A 771 39.16 -10.62 31.67
CA ALA A 771 38.84 -9.19 31.62
C ALA A 771 37.36 -8.94 31.34
N SER A 772 36.74 -9.74 30.46
CA SER A 772 35.29 -9.66 30.19
C SER A 772 34.47 -9.95 31.44
N ASN A 773 34.83 -11.00 32.18
CA ASN A 773 34.17 -11.37 33.43
C ASN A 773 34.35 -10.31 34.51
N GLN A 774 35.55 -9.71 34.62
CA GLN A 774 35.80 -8.64 35.58
C GLN A 774 34.97 -7.39 35.24
N TYR A 775 34.94 -6.98 33.96
CA TYR A 775 34.15 -5.84 33.51
C TYR A 775 32.64 -6.00 33.79
N VAL A 776 32.08 -7.17 33.51
CA VAL A 776 30.67 -7.46 33.82
C VAL A 776 30.42 -7.48 35.33
N LYS A 777 31.36 -8.00 36.14
CA LYS A 777 31.26 -7.93 37.61
C LYS A 777 31.27 -6.48 38.13
N ASP A 778 32.11 -5.63 37.57
CA ASP A 778 32.23 -4.23 37.97
C ASP A 778 30.92 -3.46 37.66
N LEU A 779 30.28 -3.74 36.51
CA LEU A 779 28.94 -3.20 36.19
C LEU A 779 27.86 -3.64 37.18
N MET A 780 27.98 -4.85 37.75
CA MET A 780 27.02 -5.42 38.71
C MET A 780 27.33 -5.10 40.17
N ALA A 781 28.36 -4.29 40.47
CA ALA A 781 28.80 -4.03 41.85
C ALA A 781 27.67 -3.49 42.75
N HIS A 782 26.75 -2.67 42.21
CA HIS A 782 25.59 -2.17 42.96
C HIS A 782 24.49 -3.21 43.18
N MET A 783 24.23 -4.10 42.23
CA MET A 783 23.32 -5.24 42.44
C MET A 783 23.89 -6.22 43.47
N SER A 784 25.20 -6.40 43.48
CA SER A 784 25.92 -7.19 44.49
C SER A 784 25.72 -6.60 45.90
N SER A 785 25.72 -5.27 46.01
CA SER A 785 25.43 -4.58 47.29
C SER A 785 23.97 -4.71 47.74
N LEU A 786 23.00 -4.79 46.81
CA LEU A 786 21.58 -5.08 47.11
C LEU A 786 21.38 -6.52 47.58
N VAL A 787 22.12 -7.46 46.98
CA VAL A 787 22.18 -8.86 47.40
C VAL A 787 22.70 -8.93 48.84
N ASP A 788 23.75 -8.17 49.19
CA ASP A 788 24.29 -8.06 50.56
C ASP A 788 23.38 -7.31 51.56
N LEU A 789 22.53 -6.40 51.10
CA LEU A 789 21.50 -5.74 51.91
C LEU A 789 20.27 -6.63 52.18
N SER A 790 20.07 -7.70 51.39
CA SER A 790 18.99 -8.65 51.64
C SER A 790 19.41 -9.66 52.72
N ASN A 791 18.79 -9.57 53.91
CA ASN A 791 19.01 -10.52 55.03
C ASN A 791 18.42 -11.92 54.77
N ASN A 792 17.91 -12.18 53.55
CA ASN A 792 17.19 -13.41 53.22
C ASN A 792 18.05 -14.26 52.27
N SER A 793 18.64 -15.33 52.82
CA SER A 793 19.56 -16.24 52.11
C SER A 793 18.97 -16.84 50.84
N ASP A 794 17.65 -17.05 50.82
CA ASP A 794 16.96 -17.65 49.67
C ASP A 794 16.78 -16.64 48.52
N LEU A 795 16.59 -15.35 48.85
CA LEU A 795 16.57 -14.26 47.88
C LEU A 795 17.96 -14.01 47.29
N LYS A 796 19.01 -14.18 48.11
CA LYS A 796 20.43 -14.15 47.72
C LYS A 796 20.77 -15.23 46.68
N ILE A 797 20.31 -16.46 46.92
CA ILE A 797 20.51 -17.61 46.02
C ILE A 797 19.65 -17.47 44.76
N TRP A 798 18.40 -17.00 44.89
CA TRP A 798 17.50 -16.79 43.77
C TRP A 798 17.99 -15.66 42.84
N LEU A 799 18.43 -14.50 43.37
CA LEU A 799 19.01 -13.41 42.58
C LEU A 799 20.30 -13.82 41.87
N ASN A 800 21.20 -14.55 42.55
CA ASN A 800 22.42 -15.06 41.91
C ASN A 800 22.11 -16.06 40.78
N ASN A 801 21.12 -16.93 40.97
CA ASN A 801 20.69 -17.86 39.92
C ASN A 801 19.91 -17.17 38.79
N LEU A 802 19.18 -16.09 39.07
CA LEU A 802 18.48 -15.27 38.07
C LEU A 802 19.48 -14.50 37.19
N ILE A 803 20.51 -13.92 37.81
CA ILE A 803 21.63 -13.24 37.12
C ILE A 803 22.42 -14.23 36.24
N LEU A 804 22.50 -15.50 36.63
CA LEU A 804 23.17 -16.56 35.85
C LEU A 804 22.26 -17.27 34.82
N SER A 805 20.94 -17.03 34.83
CA SER A 805 19.99 -17.73 33.94
C SER A 805 19.29 -16.84 32.90
N TYR A 806 19.36 -15.52 33.05
CA TYR A 806 18.87 -14.55 32.06
C TYR A 806 19.93 -14.10 31.04
N TRP A 807 21.17 -14.57 31.18
CA TRP A 807 22.34 -14.22 30.37
C TRP A 807 23.18 -15.47 30.12
#